data_AF-V4S536-F1
#
_entry.id   AF-V4S536-F1
#
_cell.length_a   1.000
_cell.length_b   1.000
_cell.length_c   1.000
_cell.angle_alpha   90.00
_cell.angle_beta   90.00
_cell.angle_gamma   90.00
#
_symmetry.space_group_name_H-M   'P 1'
#
loop_
_entity.id
_entity.type
_entity.pdbx_description
1 polymer ?
#
loop_
_entity_poly.entity_id
_entity_poly.type
_entity_poly.pdbx_seq_one_letter_code
_entity_poly.pdbx_strand_id
1 'polypeptide(L)'
;MIGAMDLNASPLPEEDEDTFEGHIEEYAAQERIESGAEILRREREERRRRLKRDRPDDRPVHAYQPAMHDQYYQNKNYKSYDRNKLPPGWLDCPPFGQEIGGCIIPSKVPLSEFFNDCIPPGKRYSFKQVIHQLRVLGRKLGLVIDLTNTTRYYPTSDLKKEGIKHVKIQCKGRDAVPDNASVNNFVYEVTQFLSRQKHSKKYILVHCTHGHNRTGYMIVHFLMRSQSMSVAQAIKKFAEVRPPGIYKNDYIEALYTFYHEKRLDSTPCPSTPEWKRELDLNGEAVPDDDDDGVPAAALHENNEVTMTNDDVLGDEIPNDQQDAFRHFCYQTLKLNFGGRGNMQFPGSHPVSLNSDNLQLLRQRYYYATWKADGTRYMMLITMDGCYLIDRCFNFRRVQMRFPCRNSNEGLGEKTHHFTLLDGEMIIDKLPDSRRQERRYLIYDMMAINQASVIERPFYERWKMLEKEVIEPRNYERHNIYQSRNPYYRYDLEPFRVRRKDFWLLSTVNKLLKEFIPKLSHDADGLVFQGWDDPYVPRTHEGLLKWKYARMNSVDFLFEVTDDDRRLLYVFERGKKKLMEGSSVEFTDREPSFYSGKIIECTWDPDVQVWKCMRIRTDKSTPNDINTYRKVMRSIRDNITEEVLLNEIQEIIRLPMYADRIRNDSKAHLHTSSARRRFWLVEKSWGIYIVYLGVNEIFRYFVIRQSFFLFFFLIL
;
A
#
# COMPACT_ATOMS: atom_id res chain seq x y z
N MET A 1 -64.49 -10.35 -21.33
CA MET A 1 -64.34 -9.07 -20.61
C MET A 1 -63.98 -9.44 -19.17
N ILE A 2 -62.82 -9.09 -18.63
CA ILE A 2 -62.31 -7.74 -18.32
C ILE A 2 -63.18 -7.08 -17.24
N GLY A 3 -62.68 -6.70 -16.06
CA GLY A 3 -61.33 -6.92 -15.50
C GLY A 3 -60.95 -5.93 -14.38
N ALA A 4 -59.81 -6.21 -13.74
CA ALA A 4 -59.05 -5.35 -12.82
C ALA A 4 -59.66 -4.94 -11.45
N MET A 5 -58.80 -4.94 -10.44
CA MET A 5 -58.95 -4.27 -9.14
C MET A 5 -58.20 -2.94 -9.17
N ASP A 6 -58.59 -1.97 -8.33
CA ASP A 6 -57.64 -1.26 -7.45
C ASP A 6 -58.39 -0.62 -6.26
N LEU A 7 -57.65 -0.09 -5.28
CA LEU A 7 -58.06 0.69 -4.10
C LEU A 7 -58.85 -0.05 -3.00
N ASN A 8 -58.15 -0.36 -1.90
CA ASN A 8 -58.55 -0.18 -0.49
C ASN A 8 -57.38 -0.71 0.38
N ALA A 9 -56.72 0.02 1.30
CA ALA A 9 -57.23 0.89 2.36
C ALA A 9 -58.14 0.13 3.36
N SER A 10 -57.56 -0.30 4.48
CA SER A 10 -58.24 -1.00 5.58
C SER A 10 -57.63 -0.63 6.94
N PRO A 11 -58.37 -0.79 8.07
CA PRO A 11 -58.27 0.18 9.17
C PRO A 11 -57.61 -0.35 10.46
N LEU A 12 -57.53 0.56 11.43
CA LEU A 12 -57.21 0.30 12.85
C LEU A 12 -58.34 -0.49 13.54
N PRO A 13 -58.00 -1.28 14.57
CA PRO A 13 -58.84 -1.54 15.74
C PRO A 13 -58.29 -0.81 16.99
N GLU A 14 -59.20 -0.38 17.87
CA GLU A 14 -58.90 0.19 19.20
C GLU A 14 -59.48 -0.71 20.30
N GLU A 15 -58.72 -0.87 21.40
CA GLU A 15 -59.17 -1.07 22.81
C GLU A 15 -60.05 -2.31 23.15
N ASP A 16 -60.22 -2.75 24.41
CA ASP A 16 -59.65 -2.38 25.73
C ASP A 16 -58.25 -3.07 25.97
N GLU A 17 -57.70 -3.45 27.14
CA GLU A 17 -58.08 -3.48 28.58
C GLU A 17 -56.83 -3.45 29.50
N ASP A 18 -57.04 -3.30 30.82
CA ASP A 18 -56.14 -3.33 32.01
C ASP A 18 -54.78 -4.10 31.94
N THR A 19 -53.70 -3.68 32.63
CA THR A 19 -53.62 -3.26 34.05
C THR A 19 -52.38 -2.39 34.36
N PHE A 20 -52.38 -1.66 35.48
CA PHE A 20 -51.31 -0.75 35.93
C PHE A 20 -50.07 -1.42 36.60
N GLU A 21 -49.00 -0.63 36.64
CA GLU A 21 -47.65 -0.77 37.23
C GLU A 21 -47.33 -1.86 38.29
N GLY A 22 -46.14 -2.46 38.16
CA GLY A 22 -45.44 -3.18 39.23
C GLY A 22 -43.92 -3.21 39.03
N HIS A 23 -43.17 -2.46 39.86
CA HIS A 23 -41.70 -2.43 39.82
C HIS A 23 -41.06 -3.67 40.47
N ILE A 24 -40.27 -4.44 39.70
CA ILE A 24 -39.20 -5.31 40.22
C ILE A 24 -37.96 -5.14 39.31
N GLU A 25 -36.78 -5.01 39.92
CA GLU A 25 -35.50 -4.95 39.20
C GLU A 25 -35.00 -6.37 38.86
N GLU A 26 -34.67 -6.65 37.59
CA GLU A 26 -33.94 -7.87 37.21
C GLU A 26 -32.66 -7.56 36.45
N TYR A 27 -31.54 -8.16 36.90
CA TYR A 27 -30.20 -7.90 36.39
C TYR A 27 -29.94 -8.59 35.04
N ALA A 28 -30.35 -7.95 33.95
CA ALA A 28 -30.02 -8.39 32.58
C ALA A 28 -28.53 -8.16 32.24
N ALA A 29 -27.67 -9.10 32.64
CA ALA A 29 -26.24 -9.10 32.30
C ALA A 29 -26.02 -9.36 30.79
N GLN A 30 -26.01 -8.29 30.00
CA GLN A 30 -25.97 -8.38 28.55
C GLN A 30 -24.56 -8.75 28.05
N GLU A 31 -24.38 -10.01 27.63
CA GLU A 31 -23.07 -10.54 27.22
C GLU A 31 -22.45 -9.73 26.06
N ARG A 32 -21.31 -9.09 26.35
CA ARG A 32 -20.56 -8.27 25.42
C ARG A 32 -19.75 -9.15 24.47
N ILE A 33 -20.35 -9.53 23.34
CA ILE A 33 -19.69 -10.32 22.28
C ILE A 33 -18.46 -9.56 21.75
N GLU A 34 -17.28 -9.93 22.23
CA GLU A 34 -16.01 -9.28 21.86
C GLU A 34 -15.65 -9.57 20.40
N SER A 35 -15.21 -8.54 19.70
CA SER A 35 -14.63 -8.70 18.36
C SER A 35 -13.28 -9.43 18.44
N GLY A 36 -12.95 -10.24 17.44
CA GLY A 36 -11.61 -10.83 17.31
C GLY A 36 -10.48 -9.80 17.35
N ALA A 37 -10.75 -8.55 16.97
CA ALA A 37 -9.81 -7.43 17.10
C ALA A 37 -9.65 -6.90 18.54
N GLU A 38 -10.67 -7.03 19.41
CA GLU A 38 -10.56 -6.76 20.84
C GLU A 38 -9.80 -7.90 21.55
N ILE A 39 -10.11 -9.15 21.22
CA ILE A 39 -9.42 -10.34 21.76
C ILE A 39 -7.92 -10.26 21.44
N LEU A 40 -7.55 -9.96 20.19
CA LEU A 40 -6.15 -9.76 19.78
C LEU A 40 -5.46 -8.59 20.50
N ARG A 41 -6.19 -7.53 20.90
CA ARG A 41 -5.62 -6.46 21.73
C ARG A 41 -5.39 -6.92 23.17
N ARG A 42 -6.37 -7.59 23.79
CA ARG A 42 -6.25 -8.11 25.17
C ARG A 42 -5.08 -9.10 25.28
N GLU A 43 -5.01 -10.10 24.40
CA GLU A 43 -3.91 -11.07 24.40
C GLU A 43 -2.54 -10.40 24.22
N ARG A 44 -2.44 -9.36 23.38
CA ARG A 44 -1.18 -8.64 23.16
C ARG A 44 -0.73 -7.89 24.42
N GLU A 45 -1.65 -7.38 25.23
CA GLU A 45 -1.33 -6.77 26.52
C GLU A 45 -1.01 -7.82 27.60
N GLU A 46 -1.72 -8.95 27.63
CA GLU A 46 -1.39 -10.07 28.53
C GLU A 46 0.00 -10.65 28.24
N ARG A 47 0.36 -10.85 26.97
CA ARG A 47 1.72 -11.29 26.58
C ARG A 47 2.77 -10.29 27.07
N ARG A 48 2.51 -8.97 26.99
CA ARG A 48 3.40 -7.92 27.57
C ARG A 48 3.43 -7.90 29.11
N ARG A 49 2.42 -8.46 29.80
CA ARG A 49 2.42 -8.64 31.26
C ARG A 49 3.15 -9.91 31.68
N ARG A 50 3.01 -11.03 30.96
CA ARG A 50 3.75 -12.29 31.23
C ARG A 50 5.26 -12.11 31.03
N LEU A 51 5.67 -11.46 29.93
CA LEU A 51 7.06 -11.03 29.66
C LEU A 51 7.66 -10.03 30.68
N LYS A 52 6.88 -9.58 31.69
CA LYS A 52 7.37 -8.80 32.84
C LYS A 52 7.45 -9.59 34.15
N ARG A 53 6.94 -10.82 34.22
CA ARG A 53 7.14 -11.75 35.34
C ARG A 53 8.31 -12.69 35.10
N ASP A 54 8.50 -13.13 33.86
CA ASP A 54 9.45 -14.19 33.53
C ASP A 54 10.88 -13.64 33.31
N ARG A 55 11.50 -13.15 34.38
CA ARG A 55 12.95 -12.92 34.49
C ARG A 55 13.45 -13.50 35.81
N PRO A 56 14.38 -14.47 35.81
CA PRO A 56 14.98 -14.98 37.05
C PRO A 56 15.91 -13.92 37.67
N ASP A 57 15.88 -13.83 39.00
CA ASP A 57 16.85 -13.08 39.78
C ASP A 57 18.10 -13.94 40.00
N ASP A 58 19.28 -13.38 39.69
CA ASP A 58 20.57 -13.99 40.00
C ASP A 58 21.53 -12.92 40.53
N ARG A 59 21.60 -12.79 41.86
CA ARG A 59 22.63 -12.02 42.59
C ARG A 59 22.93 -12.70 43.93
N PRO A 60 24.21 -12.99 44.25
CA PRO A 60 24.57 -13.60 45.52
C PRO A 60 24.41 -12.62 46.71
N VAL A 61 24.21 -13.18 47.90
CA VAL A 61 23.85 -12.49 49.14
C VAL A 61 25.08 -12.17 49.99
N HIS A 62 25.11 -11.00 50.64
CA HIS A 62 25.91 -10.81 51.86
C HIS A 62 25.20 -9.95 52.93
N ALA A 63 24.95 -10.61 54.07
CA ALA A 63 24.91 -10.15 55.46
C ALA A 63 24.15 -8.86 55.90
N TYR A 64 23.42 -9.00 57.01
CA TYR A 64 22.77 -7.95 57.80
C TYR A 64 23.77 -7.19 58.70
N GLN A 65 23.43 -5.95 59.10
CA GLN A 65 23.13 -5.57 60.51
C GLN A 65 22.48 -4.16 60.62
N PRO A 66 21.98 -3.71 61.80
CA PRO A 66 20.71 -2.97 61.88
C PRO A 66 20.80 -1.43 61.90
N ALA A 67 19.62 -0.81 61.88
CA ALA A 67 19.44 0.64 61.82
C ALA A 67 19.81 1.40 63.11
N MET A 68 20.36 2.59 62.92
CA MET A 68 20.26 3.71 63.86
C MET A 68 19.72 4.94 63.12
N HIS A 69 19.15 5.87 63.89
CA HIS A 69 18.36 6.99 63.40
C HIS A 69 19.26 8.16 62.99
N ASP A 70 19.02 8.79 61.85
CA ASP A 70 19.03 10.26 61.81
C ASP A 70 18.21 10.88 60.66
N GLN A 71 17.90 12.16 60.79
CA GLN A 71 16.92 12.88 59.98
C GLN A 71 17.56 13.63 58.81
N TYR A 72 17.18 13.33 57.57
CA TYR A 72 17.02 14.35 56.51
C TYR A 72 16.25 13.80 55.30
N TYR A 73 15.04 14.33 55.05
CA TYR A 73 14.37 14.16 53.75
C TYR A 73 15.10 15.03 52.71
N GLN A 74 15.71 14.41 51.70
CA GLN A 74 16.22 15.13 50.52
C GLN A 74 15.56 14.65 49.23
N ASN A 75 15.25 15.61 48.36
CA ASN A 75 14.47 15.41 47.14
C ASN A 75 15.20 14.52 46.11
N LYS A 76 14.47 13.57 45.53
CA LYS A 76 14.85 13.04 44.20
C LYS A 76 14.53 14.10 43.16
N ASN A 77 15.58 14.78 42.69
CA ASN A 77 15.46 15.87 41.71
C ASN A 77 14.86 15.39 40.37
N TYR A 78 13.56 15.60 40.20
CA TYR A 78 12.99 15.75 38.87
C TYR A 78 13.63 16.99 38.22
N LYS A 79 14.32 16.81 37.08
CA LYS A 79 14.80 17.95 36.29
C LYS A 79 13.59 18.76 35.81
N SER A 80 13.42 19.96 36.35
CA SER A 80 12.41 20.90 35.91
C SER A 80 12.75 21.39 34.50
N TYR A 81 11.96 21.00 33.51
CA TYR A 81 11.96 21.68 32.22
C TYR A 81 11.38 23.08 32.44
N ASP A 82 12.24 24.10 32.36
CA ASP A 82 11.83 25.50 32.48
C ASP A 82 10.76 25.82 31.42
N ARG A 83 9.54 26.07 31.89
CA ARG A 83 8.38 26.36 31.03
C ARG A 83 8.62 27.59 30.15
N ASN A 84 9.41 28.55 30.63
CA ASN A 84 9.53 29.88 30.05
C ASN A 84 10.75 30.03 29.12
N LYS A 85 11.69 29.08 29.10
CA LYS A 85 12.86 29.13 28.21
C LYS A 85 12.43 29.14 26.73
N LEU A 86 12.79 30.21 26.01
CA LEU A 86 12.59 30.33 24.55
C LEU A 86 13.34 29.22 23.79
N PRO A 87 12.86 28.79 22.62
CA PRO A 87 13.62 27.83 21.80
C PRO A 87 14.92 28.45 21.25
N PRO A 88 16.03 27.69 21.20
CA PRO A 88 17.27 28.06 20.51
C PRO A 88 17.04 28.71 19.15
N GLY A 89 17.68 29.84 18.86
CA GLY A 89 17.52 30.61 17.61
C GLY A 89 16.09 31.10 17.26
N TRP A 90 15.08 30.98 18.12
CA TRP A 90 13.70 31.36 17.77
C TRP A 90 13.52 32.87 17.60
N LEU A 91 14.23 33.70 18.37
CA LEU A 91 14.00 35.14 18.45
C LEU A 91 14.18 35.83 17.10
N ASP A 92 15.34 35.62 16.48
CA ASP A 92 15.78 36.26 15.24
C ASP A 92 15.42 35.47 13.97
N CYS A 93 14.89 34.25 14.13
CA CYS A 93 14.24 33.53 13.04
C CYS A 93 13.07 34.36 12.45
N PRO A 94 13.00 34.58 11.11
CA PRO A 94 11.91 35.34 10.49
C PRO A 94 10.53 34.73 10.79
N PRO A 95 9.47 35.52 11.02
CA PRO A 95 8.21 35.03 11.60
C PRO A 95 7.42 34.08 10.69
N PHE A 96 7.20 34.45 9.43
CA PHE A 96 6.49 33.62 8.44
C PHE A 96 7.03 33.85 7.01
N GLY A 97 6.64 32.99 6.06
CA GLY A 97 6.92 33.11 4.63
C GLY A 97 5.67 33.45 3.81
N GLN A 98 5.85 33.57 2.49
CA GLN A 98 4.74 33.86 1.57
C GLN A 98 3.80 32.65 1.37
N GLU A 99 2.69 32.88 0.65
CA GLU A 99 1.73 31.83 0.32
C GLU A 99 2.34 30.78 -0.62
N ILE A 100 2.14 29.50 -0.32
CA ILE A 100 2.54 28.38 -1.18
C ILE A 100 1.42 27.34 -1.29
N GLY A 101 1.37 26.59 -2.40
CA GLY A 101 0.33 25.59 -2.64
C GLY A 101 -1.10 26.16 -2.65
N GLY A 102 -1.27 27.45 -2.96
CA GLY A 102 -2.57 28.12 -3.05
C GLY A 102 -3.28 28.40 -1.71
N CYS A 103 -2.70 28.04 -0.56
CA CYS A 103 -3.32 28.28 0.75
C CYS A 103 -2.38 28.20 1.97
N ILE A 104 -1.17 27.64 1.83
CA ILE A 104 -0.28 27.34 2.95
C ILE A 104 0.61 28.55 3.25
N ILE A 105 0.81 28.82 4.53
CA ILE A 105 1.71 29.85 5.05
C ILE A 105 2.72 29.16 5.99
N PRO A 106 3.99 29.01 5.60
CA PRO A 106 5.03 28.45 6.46
C PRO A 106 5.44 29.47 7.54
N SER A 107 5.59 29.01 8.79
CA SER A 107 5.74 29.90 9.95
C SER A 107 6.63 29.29 11.03
N LYS A 108 7.35 30.12 11.80
CA LYS A 108 7.93 29.71 13.09
C LYS A 108 6.81 29.53 14.13
N VAL A 109 7.03 28.80 15.21
CA VAL A 109 5.96 28.62 16.21
C VAL A 109 5.54 29.97 16.80
N PRO A 110 4.24 30.34 16.78
CA PRO A 110 3.76 31.48 17.53
C PRO A 110 3.72 31.12 19.02
N LEU A 111 4.30 31.98 19.86
CA LEU A 111 4.39 31.75 21.30
C LEU A 111 3.23 32.40 22.05
N SER A 112 2.83 31.79 23.16
CA SER A 112 1.85 32.38 24.08
C SER A 112 2.35 33.71 24.65
N GLU A 113 1.41 34.56 25.07
CA GLU A 113 1.71 35.80 25.79
C GLU A 113 2.42 35.55 27.13
N PHE A 114 2.43 34.31 27.65
CA PHE A 114 3.26 33.88 28.78
C PHE A 114 4.78 34.05 28.53
N PHE A 115 5.22 34.10 27.27
CA PHE A 115 6.62 34.35 26.91
C PHE A 115 6.94 35.85 26.71
N ASN A 116 5.97 36.75 26.91
CA ASN A 116 6.15 38.19 26.62
C ASN A 116 7.26 38.85 27.45
N ASP A 117 7.54 38.35 28.65
CA ASP A 117 8.58 38.90 29.54
C ASP A 117 9.99 38.46 29.12
N CYS A 118 10.09 37.33 28.41
CA CYS A 118 11.32 36.83 27.80
C CYS A 118 11.56 37.40 26.39
N ILE A 119 10.57 38.05 25.77
CA ILE A 119 10.63 38.52 24.38
C ILE A 119 10.54 40.06 24.32
N PRO A 120 11.60 40.74 23.84
CA PRO A 120 11.60 42.20 23.66
C PRO A 120 10.38 42.73 22.90
N PRO A 121 9.81 43.89 23.31
CA PRO A 121 8.81 44.60 22.53
C PRO A 121 9.23 44.74 21.06
N GLY A 122 8.29 44.54 20.14
CA GLY A 122 8.56 44.49 18.70
C GLY A 122 8.96 43.12 18.15
N LYS A 123 9.66 42.26 18.92
CA LYS A 123 9.99 40.87 18.50
C LYS A 123 8.95 39.81 18.91
N ARG A 124 7.91 40.20 19.64
CA ARG A 124 6.78 39.33 20.06
C ARG A 124 6.05 38.76 18.84
N TYR A 125 5.72 37.47 18.88
CA TYR A 125 5.03 36.75 17.80
C TYR A 125 4.05 35.71 18.35
N SER A 126 2.84 36.15 18.70
CA SER A 126 1.73 35.32 19.22
C SER A 126 0.60 35.13 18.19
N PHE A 127 -0.28 34.16 18.40
CA PHE A 127 -1.40 33.92 17.48
C PHE A 127 -2.33 35.13 17.29
N LYS A 128 -2.50 36.01 18.28
CA LYS A 128 -3.25 37.27 18.09
C LYS A 128 -2.60 38.15 17.02
N GLN A 129 -1.26 38.26 17.06
CA GLN A 129 -0.50 39.01 16.07
C GLN A 129 -0.54 38.33 14.70
N VAL A 130 -0.39 37.00 14.63
CA VAL A 130 -0.50 36.24 13.36
C VAL A 130 -1.88 36.44 12.73
N ILE A 131 -2.95 36.25 13.49
CA ILE A 131 -4.33 36.37 12.99
C ILE A 131 -4.61 37.81 12.55
N HIS A 132 -4.12 38.82 13.28
CA HIS A 132 -4.22 40.22 12.86
C HIS A 132 -3.44 40.52 11.56
N GLN A 133 -2.16 40.14 11.49
CA GLN A 133 -1.32 40.33 10.29
C GLN A 133 -1.92 39.66 9.05
N LEU A 134 -2.44 38.43 9.20
CA LEU A 134 -3.12 37.73 8.11
C LEU A 134 -4.45 38.41 7.73
N ARG A 135 -5.24 38.88 8.69
CA ARG A 135 -6.47 39.65 8.42
C ARG A 135 -6.19 40.95 7.63
N VAL A 136 -5.13 41.68 7.97
CA VAL A 136 -4.70 42.90 7.24
C VAL A 136 -4.31 42.58 5.79
N LEU A 137 -3.73 41.40 5.54
CA LEU A 137 -3.43 40.90 4.19
C LEU A 137 -4.64 40.25 3.47
N GLY A 138 -5.87 40.37 4.01
CA GLY A 138 -7.07 39.73 3.47
C GLY A 138 -7.12 38.20 3.63
N ARG A 139 -6.19 37.60 4.38
CA ARG A 139 -6.02 36.16 4.54
C ARG A 139 -6.73 35.64 5.79
N LYS A 140 -7.93 35.05 5.62
CA LYS A 140 -8.63 34.40 6.74
C LYS A 140 -8.01 33.04 7.05
N LEU A 141 -7.30 32.93 8.18
CA LEU A 141 -6.81 31.64 8.70
C LEU A 141 -7.98 30.70 9.04
N GLY A 142 -7.83 29.40 8.81
CA GLY A 142 -8.86 28.40 9.13
C GLY A 142 -8.34 27.04 9.60
N LEU A 143 -7.06 26.74 9.36
CA LEU A 143 -6.37 25.57 9.91
C LEU A 143 -4.96 25.97 10.39
N VAL A 144 -4.55 25.44 11.54
CA VAL A 144 -3.15 25.40 12.00
C VAL A 144 -2.70 23.95 12.03
N ILE A 145 -1.55 23.67 11.43
CA ILE A 145 -0.86 22.38 11.56
C ILE A 145 0.45 22.60 12.32
N ASP A 146 0.52 22.00 13.50
CA ASP A 146 1.65 22.06 14.43
C ASP A 146 2.51 20.80 14.31
N LEU A 147 3.76 21.00 13.88
CA LEU A 147 4.79 19.97 13.64
C LEU A 147 5.82 19.86 14.79
N THR A 148 5.58 20.51 15.94
CA THR A 148 6.50 20.48 17.09
C THR A 148 6.26 19.27 17.99
N ASN A 149 7.30 18.79 18.67
CA ASN A 149 7.24 17.62 19.57
C ASN A 149 6.70 17.94 20.99
N THR A 150 6.25 19.17 21.24
CA THR A 150 5.87 19.66 22.58
C THR A 150 4.57 20.48 22.51
N THR A 151 3.85 20.59 23.62
CA THR A 151 2.62 21.40 23.74
C THR A 151 2.84 22.69 24.55
N ARG A 152 4.07 22.98 24.98
CA ARG A 152 4.39 24.10 25.89
C ARG A 152 4.21 25.51 25.30
N TYR A 153 4.15 25.63 23.97
CA TYR A 153 4.26 26.91 23.30
C TYR A 153 2.98 27.77 23.34
N TYR A 154 1.79 27.18 23.23
CA TYR A 154 0.53 27.93 23.23
C TYR A 154 -0.70 27.06 23.57
N PRO A 155 -1.77 27.63 24.14
CA PRO A 155 -3.03 26.92 24.36
C PRO A 155 -3.86 26.84 23.06
N THR A 156 -4.41 25.67 22.74
CA THR A 156 -5.26 25.48 21.54
C THR A 156 -6.68 26.06 21.69
N SER A 157 -7.05 26.54 22.88
CA SER A 157 -8.33 27.19 23.17
C SER A 157 -8.58 28.41 22.29
N ASP A 158 -7.52 29.18 22.01
CA ASP A 158 -7.68 30.51 21.43
C ASP A 158 -7.85 30.44 19.91
N LEU A 159 -7.27 29.41 19.29
CA LEU A 159 -7.58 29.01 17.92
C LEU A 159 -9.04 28.55 17.79
N LYS A 160 -9.55 27.78 18.75
CA LYS A 160 -10.94 27.32 18.76
C LYS A 160 -11.95 28.48 18.88
N LYS A 161 -11.68 29.47 19.75
CA LYS A 161 -12.49 30.69 19.87
C LYS A 161 -12.61 31.46 18.53
N GLU A 162 -11.52 31.51 17.78
CA GLU A 162 -11.45 32.16 16.45
C GLU A 162 -11.97 31.29 15.29
N GLY A 163 -12.53 30.12 15.57
CA GLY A 163 -13.09 29.20 14.57
C GLY A 163 -12.05 28.50 13.68
N ILE A 164 -10.82 28.35 14.18
CA ILE A 164 -9.67 27.77 13.48
C ILE A 164 -9.47 26.31 13.93
N LYS A 165 -9.45 25.36 12.99
CA LYS A 165 -9.09 23.96 13.30
C LYS A 165 -7.60 23.92 13.69
N HIS A 166 -7.25 23.10 14.68
CA HIS A 166 -5.86 22.83 15.05
C HIS A 166 -5.58 21.33 14.92
N VAL A 167 -4.52 20.98 14.18
CA VAL A 167 -4.05 19.61 13.97
C VAL A 167 -2.61 19.51 14.48
N LYS A 168 -2.33 18.48 15.29
CA LYS A 168 -1.00 18.22 15.86
C LYS A 168 -0.41 16.99 15.17
N ILE A 169 0.76 17.13 14.56
CA ILE A 169 1.52 16.02 13.97
C ILE A 169 2.89 16.01 14.65
N GLN A 170 3.07 15.12 15.62
CA GLN A 170 4.24 15.13 16.51
C GLN A 170 5.49 14.56 15.81
N CYS A 171 6.16 15.40 15.04
CA CYS A 171 7.45 15.06 14.45
C CYS A 171 8.52 14.97 15.55
N LYS A 172 9.14 13.78 15.69
CA LYS A 172 10.20 13.48 16.68
C LYS A 172 11.37 14.49 16.64
N GLY A 173 12.09 14.59 17.75
CA GLY A 173 13.33 15.40 17.87
C GLY A 173 14.58 14.67 17.35
N ARG A 174 15.68 15.44 17.20
CA ARG A 174 17.02 15.05 16.73
C ARG A 174 17.07 14.40 15.33
N ASP A 175 17.55 15.17 14.35
CA ASP A 175 18.11 14.81 13.02
C ASP A 175 17.42 13.76 12.10
N ALA A 176 16.31 13.17 12.51
CA ALA A 176 15.41 12.43 11.66
C ALA A 176 14.49 13.38 10.87
N VAL A 177 14.14 12.98 9.66
CA VAL A 177 13.00 13.53 8.92
C VAL A 177 11.68 13.03 9.50
N PRO A 178 10.55 13.76 9.31
CA PRO A 178 9.22 13.24 9.62
C PRO A 178 8.95 11.89 8.93
N ASP A 179 8.36 10.96 9.65
CA ASP A 179 8.04 9.62 9.15
C ASP A 179 6.91 9.65 8.11
N ASN A 180 6.84 8.60 7.29
CA ASN A 180 5.89 8.55 6.17
C ASN A 180 4.42 8.58 6.61
N ALA A 181 4.06 8.08 7.79
CA ALA A 181 2.68 8.15 8.30
C ALA A 181 2.32 9.58 8.73
N SER A 182 3.25 10.29 9.39
CA SER A 182 3.15 11.73 9.67
C SER A 182 3.02 12.56 8.38
N VAL A 183 3.79 12.22 7.33
CA VAL A 183 3.68 12.86 6.00
C VAL A 183 2.33 12.56 5.34
N ASN A 184 1.86 11.32 5.36
CA ASN A 184 0.57 10.93 4.78
C ASN A 184 -0.58 11.65 5.49
N ASN A 185 -0.53 11.76 6.81
CA ASN A 185 -1.49 12.53 7.60
C ASN A 185 -1.47 14.03 7.27
N PHE A 186 -0.28 14.63 7.12
CA PHE A 186 -0.14 16.03 6.71
C PHE A 186 -0.80 16.30 5.35
N VAL A 187 -0.45 15.50 4.34
CA VAL A 187 -0.99 15.65 2.97
C VAL A 187 -2.50 15.41 2.95
N TYR A 188 -3.01 14.43 3.70
CA TYR A 188 -4.45 14.19 3.82
C TYR A 188 -5.20 15.38 4.44
N GLU A 189 -4.75 15.90 5.60
CA GLU A 189 -5.39 17.01 6.30
C GLU A 189 -5.40 18.31 5.46
N VAL A 190 -4.30 18.64 4.77
CA VAL A 190 -4.25 19.76 3.83
C VAL A 190 -5.25 19.57 2.69
N THR A 191 -5.29 18.37 2.09
CA THR A 191 -6.16 18.06 0.94
C THR A 191 -7.64 18.06 1.32
N GLN A 192 -7.99 17.53 2.50
CA GLN A 192 -9.35 17.57 3.04
C GLN A 192 -9.78 18.98 3.46
N PHE A 193 -8.87 19.79 3.99
CA PHE A 193 -9.19 21.18 4.31
C PHE A 193 -9.45 22.00 3.05
N LEU A 194 -8.72 21.75 1.97
CA LEU A 194 -8.93 22.37 0.66
C LEU A 194 -10.25 21.92 0.01
N SER A 195 -10.52 20.62 -0.10
CA SER A 195 -11.72 20.11 -0.78
C SER A 195 -13.04 20.50 -0.10
N ARG A 196 -13.00 20.85 1.19
CA ARG A 196 -14.17 21.29 1.98
C ARG A 196 -14.43 22.81 1.89
N GLN A 197 -13.63 23.60 1.17
CA GLN A 197 -13.85 25.06 1.03
C GLN A 197 -14.89 25.39 -0.04
N LYS A 198 -16.13 25.68 0.37
CA LYS A 198 -17.24 25.96 -0.57
C LYS A 198 -17.33 27.41 -1.08
N HIS A 199 -17.04 28.43 -0.24
CA HIS A 199 -17.42 29.83 -0.54
C HIS A 199 -16.37 30.90 -0.18
N SER A 200 -15.34 30.57 0.60
CA SER A 200 -14.33 31.56 1.03
C SER A 200 -12.96 30.92 1.14
N LYS A 201 -11.95 31.46 0.45
CA LYS A 201 -10.55 31.01 0.55
C LYS A 201 -10.06 31.17 2.00
N LYS A 202 -9.84 30.05 2.69
CA LYS A 202 -9.22 29.99 4.01
C LYS A 202 -7.80 29.44 3.91
N TYR A 203 -6.93 29.98 4.75
CA TYR A 203 -5.50 29.68 4.76
C TYR A 203 -5.15 28.61 5.81
N ILE A 204 -4.00 27.96 5.61
CA ILE A 204 -3.39 27.00 6.52
C ILE A 204 -2.08 27.58 7.03
N LEU A 205 -1.91 27.72 8.34
CA LEU A 205 -0.60 28.01 8.94
C LEU A 205 0.10 26.67 9.24
N VAL A 206 1.31 26.46 8.72
CA VAL A 206 2.09 25.25 9.02
C VAL A 206 3.39 25.66 9.71
N HIS A 207 3.60 25.19 10.94
CA HIS A 207 4.77 25.54 11.72
C HIS A 207 5.46 24.33 12.36
N CYS A 208 6.79 24.39 12.44
CA CYS A 208 7.56 23.68 13.47
C CYS A 208 8.10 24.73 14.45
N THR A 209 9.27 24.51 15.08
CA THR A 209 9.91 25.52 15.93
C THR A 209 10.29 26.77 15.12
N HIS A 210 11.03 26.59 14.02
CA HIS A 210 11.53 27.69 13.18
C HIS A 210 10.81 27.85 11.83
N GLY A 211 9.99 26.90 11.41
CA GLY A 211 9.27 26.98 10.14
C GLY A 211 10.09 26.73 8.88
N HIS A 212 11.24 26.07 9.00
CA HIS A 212 12.14 25.74 7.89
C HIS A 212 12.16 24.24 7.58
N ASN A 213 13.08 23.44 8.13
CA ASN A 213 13.32 22.06 7.68
C ASN A 213 12.08 21.14 7.71
N ARG A 214 11.47 20.91 8.89
CA ARG A 214 10.27 20.04 9.02
C ARG A 214 9.05 20.59 8.24
N THR A 215 8.84 21.91 8.28
CA THR A 215 7.76 22.59 7.56
C THR A 215 7.92 22.48 6.05
N GLY A 216 9.13 22.72 5.53
CA GLY A 216 9.47 22.62 4.12
C GLY A 216 9.34 21.20 3.60
N TYR A 217 9.82 20.20 4.35
CA TYR A 217 9.69 18.78 4.00
C TYR A 217 8.23 18.35 3.84
N MET A 218 7.38 18.69 4.81
CA MET A 218 5.93 18.45 4.72
C MET A 218 5.29 19.16 3.52
N ILE A 219 5.62 20.44 3.31
CA ILE A 219 5.09 21.24 2.19
C ILE A 219 5.56 20.69 0.84
N VAL A 220 6.83 20.31 0.68
CA VAL A 220 7.35 19.70 -0.55
C VAL A 220 6.64 18.38 -0.84
N HIS A 221 6.43 17.52 0.16
CA HIS A 221 5.62 16.31 -0.03
C HIS A 221 4.19 16.60 -0.47
N PHE A 222 3.56 17.67 0.01
CA PHE A 222 2.25 18.09 -0.47
C PHE A 222 2.30 18.64 -1.91
N LEU A 223 3.30 19.46 -2.27
CA LEU A 223 3.48 19.98 -3.62
C LEU A 223 3.65 18.83 -4.63
N MET A 224 4.59 17.91 -4.36
CA MET A 224 4.89 16.72 -5.16
C MET A 224 3.72 15.71 -5.28
N ARG A 225 2.64 15.88 -4.50
CA ARG A 225 1.43 15.03 -4.54
C ARG A 225 0.16 15.80 -4.97
N SER A 226 0.27 17.10 -5.28
CA SER A 226 -0.85 17.96 -5.69
C SER A 226 -0.60 18.69 -7.01
N GLN A 227 0.64 18.77 -7.47
CA GLN A 227 1.08 19.39 -8.72
C GLN A 227 2.13 18.50 -9.39
N SER A 228 2.09 18.39 -10.71
CA SER A 228 3.20 17.79 -11.48
C SER A 228 4.42 18.72 -11.41
N MET A 229 5.48 18.27 -10.73
CA MET A 229 6.81 18.89 -10.68
C MET A 229 7.85 17.91 -10.14
N SER A 230 9.13 18.24 -10.31
CA SER A 230 10.27 17.54 -9.70
C SER A 230 10.56 18.01 -8.27
N VAL A 231 11.30 17.20 -7.50
CA VAL A 231 11.80 17.55 -6.16
C VAL A 231 12.61 18.84 -6.19
N ALA A 232 13.43 19.04 -7.22
CA ALA A 232 14.22 20.26 -7.42
C ALA A 232 13.34 21.51 -7.53
N GLN A 233 12.26 21.46 -8.32
CA GLN A 233 11.30 22.56 -8.47
C GLN A 233 10.53 22.81 -7.18
N ALA A 234 10.10 21.75 -6.48
CA ALA A 234 9.34 21.88 -5.23
C ALA A 234 10.19 22.49 -4.10
N ILE A 235 11.45 22.07 -3.94
CA ILE A 235 12.40 22.66 -2.97
C ILE A 235 12.67 24.13 -3.31
N LYS A 236 12.93 24.46 -4.59
CA LYS A 236 13.13 25.85 -5.03
C LYS A 236 11.91 26.72 -4.70
N LYS A 237 10.70 26.26 -5.04
CA LYS A 237 9.43 26.95 -4.76
C LYS A 237 9.22 27.21 -3.26
N PHE A 238 9.69 26.30 -2.38
CA PHE A 238 9.69 26.54 -0.93
C PHE A 238 10.75 27.56 -0.48
N ALA A 239 11.96 27.50 -1.04
CA ALA A 239 13.02 28.46 -0.73
C ALA A 239 12.66 29.90 -1.14
N GLU A 240 11.98 30.09 -2.27
CA GLU A 240 11.51 31.40 -2.74
C GLU A 240 10.50 32.05 -1.78
N VAL A 241 9.55 31.28 -1.24
CA VAL A 241 8.54 31.83 -0.29
C VAL A 241 9.04 31.94 1.15
N ARG A 242 10.05 31.15 1.54
CA ARG A 242 10.55 31.04 2.92
C ARG A 242 12.08 30.97 2.96
N PRO A 243 12.82 32.01 2.52
CA PRO A 243 14.27 31.96 2.39
C PRO A 243 14.98 31.60 3.71
N PRO A 244 16.05 30.77 3.69
CA PRO A 244 16.66 30.15 2.52
C PRO A 244 16.02 28.81 2.09
N GLY A 245 14.86 28.44 2.65
CA GLY A 245 14.19 27.16 2.42
C GLY A 245 14.55 26.11 3.48
N ILE A 246 14.84 24.89 3.01
CA ILE A 246 15.39 23.79 3.81
C ILE A 246 16.92 23.92 3.80
N TYR A 247 17.56 23.88 4.98
CA TYR A 247 19.00 24.08 5.16
C TYR A 247 19.73 22.91 5.87
N LYS A 248 19.00 21.89 6.38
CA LYS A 248 19.61 20.60 6.73
C LYS A 248 19.61 19.67 5.52
N ASN A 249 20.77 19.13 5.17
CA ASN A 249 21.00 18.39 3.92
C ASN A 249 20.21 17.06 3.88
N ASP A 250 20.14 16.36 5.00
CA ASP A 250 19.46 15.07 5.17
C ASP A 250 17.97 15.16 4.81
N TYR A 251 17.33 16.30 5.06
CA TYR A 251 15.95 16.59 4.67
C TYR A 251 15.79 16.72 3.14
N ILE A 252 16.82 17.20 2.43
CA ILE A 252 16.84 17.28 0.97
C ILE A 252 17.11 15.88 0.38
N GLU A 253 18.05 15.14 0.93
CA GLU A 253 18.42 13.80 0.44
C GLU A 253 17.32 12.76 0.70
N ALA A 254 16.61 12.85 1.82
CA ALA A 254 15.41 12.05 2.07
C ALA A 254 14.29 12.34 1.03
N LEU A 255 14.11 13.59 0.59
CA LEU A 255 13.14 13.92 -0.46
C LEU A 255 13.51 13.31 -1.81
N TYR A 256 14.76 13.47 -2.27
CA TYR A 256 15.23 12.85 -3.51
C TYR A 256 15.16 11.31 -3.44
N THR A 257 15.57 10.73 -2.30
CA THR A 257 15.50 9.28 -2.05
C THR A 257 14.06 8.77 -2.08
N PHE A 258 13.13 9.43 -1.37
CA PHE A 258 11.72 9.05 -1.35
C PHE A 258 11.10 9.08 -2.75
N TYR A 259 11.29 10.16 -3.52
CA TYR A 259 10.72 10.27 -4.86
C TYR A 259 11.50 9.52 -5.95
N HIS A 260 12.56 8.79 -5.59
CA HIS A 260 13.50 8.10 -6.49
C HIS A 260 14.15 9.04 -7.54
N GLU A 261 14.17 10.35 -7.31
CA GLU A 261 14.78 11.31 -8.22
C GLU A 261 16.31 11.38 -8.01
N LYS A 262 17.08 11.68 -9.06
CA LYS A 262 18.51 11.98 -8.90
C LYS A 262 18.69 13.47 -8.59
N ARG A 263 19.34 13.78 -7.46
CA ARG A 263 19.86 15.14 -7.19
C ARG A 263 20.91 15.50 -8.24
N LEU A 264 20.78 16.69 -8.83
CA LEU A 264 21.81 17.26 -9.69
C LEU A 264 22.88 17.92 -8.83
N ASP A 265 24.14 17.56 -9.11
CA ASP A 265 25.32 17.89 -8.29
C ASP A 265 25.61 19.41 -8.24
N SER A 266 24.98 20.20 -9.10
CA SER A 266 25.09 21.67 -9.20
C SER A 266 24.27 22.47 -8.19
N THR A 267 23.44 21.82 -7.35
CA THR A 267 22.58 22.51 -6.36
C THR A 267 23.05 22.25 -4.92
N PRO A 268 23.95 23.11 -4.38
CA PRO A 268 24.40 23.00 -3.00
C PRO A 268 23.25 23.20 -2.00
N CYS A 269 23.36 22.59 -0.82
CA CYS A 269 22.43 22.87 0.29
C CYS A 269 22.65 24.31 0.78
N PRO A 270 21.60 25.10 1.07
CA PRO A 270 21.79 26.40 1.73
C PRO A 270 22.48 26.23 3.09
N SER A 271 23.48 27.08 3.38
CA SER A 271 24.18 27.04 4.67
C SER A 271 23.23 27.35 5.84
N THR A 272 23.51 26.80 7.03
CA THR A 272 22.74 27.09 8.25
C THR A 272 22.63 28.61 8.48
N PRO A 273 21.41 29.17 8.61
CA PRO A 273 21.20 30.59 8.82
C PRO A 273 21.88 31.11 10.09
N GLU A 274 22.36 32.36 10.03
CA GLU A 274 23.05 33.03 11.15
C GLU A 274 22.23 33.02 12.45
N TRP A 275 20.91 33.22 12.37
CA TRP A 275 20.00 33.18 13.52
C TRP A 275 19.87 31.80 14.21
N LYS A 276 20.45 30.72 13.66
CA LYS A 276 20.56 29.39 14.28
C LYS A 276 22.01 28.96 14.51
N ARG A 277 23.01 29.80 14.19
CA ARG A 277 24.41 29.55 14.57
C ARG A 277 24.60 30.02 16.01
N GLU A 278 24.43 29.11 16.96
CA GLU A 278 24.86 29.37 18.33
C GLU A 278 26.39 29.26 18.38
N LEU A 279 27.05 30.41 18.51
CA LEU A 279 28.49 30.52 18.71
C LEU A 279 28.77 30.43 20.21
N ASP A 280 29.82 29.71 20.59
CA ASP A 280 30.31 29.69 21.96
C ASP A 280 31.09 30.99 22.30
N LEU A 281 31.59 31.08 23.53
CA LEU A 281 32.38 32.24 23.99
C LEU A 281 33.75 32.37 23.31
N ASN A 282 34.17 31.39 22.51
CA ASN A 282 35.42 31.37 21.76
C ASN A 282 35.21 31.63 20.25
N GLY A 283 33.96 31.61 19.77
CA GLY A 283 33.59 31.81 18.37
C GLY A 283 33.47 30.51 17.56
N GLU A 284 33.48 29.34 18.19
CA GLU A 284 33.20 28.06 17.52
C GLU A 284 31.69 27.73 17.57
N ALA A 285 31.23 26.89 16.63
CA ALA A 285 29.82 26.52 16.53
C ALA A 285 29.45 25.44 17.55
N VAL A 286 28.52 25.75 18.46
CA VAL A 286 28.02 24.81 19.46
C VAL A 286 27.24 23.67 18.75
N PRO A 287 27.43 22.39 19.16
CA PRO A 287 26.59 21.29 18.70
C PRO A 287 25.09 21.53 18.94
N ASP A 288 24.24 20.97 18.08
CA ASP A 288 22.83 21.36 17.93
C ASP A 288 21.94 20.86 19.09
N ASP A 289 21.97 21.57 20.23
CA ASP A 289 21.37 21.19 21.52
C ASP A 289 19.83 21.37 21.58
N ASP A 290 19.12 21.05 20.49
CA ASP A 290 17.66 21.04 20.34
C ASP A 290 17.03 19.83 21.10
N ASP A 291 17.32 19.67 22.41
CA ASP A 291 16.85 18.57 23.24
C ASP A 291 15.42 18.74 23.78
N ASP A 292 14.47 18.18 23.05
CA ASP A 292 13.09 17.85 23.50
C ASP A 292 12.87 16.32 23.42
N GLY A 293 13.90 15.48 23.60
CA GLY A 293 13.78 14.02 23.43
C GLY A 293 15.00 13.14 23.73
N VAL A 294 14.77 12.11 24.56
CA VAL A 294 15.72 11.04 24.91
C VAL A 294 16.36 10.41 23.66
N PRO A 295 17.68 10.15 23.65
CA PRO A 295 18.36 9.53 22.50
C PRO A 295 17.74 8.19 22.08
N ALA A 296 17.41 8.07 20.80
CA ALA A 296 17.14 6.78 20.18
C ALA A 296 18.48 6.11 19.83
N ALA A 297 18.62 4.82 20.15
CA ALA A 297 19.81 4.05 19.77
C ALA A 297 19.86 3.87 18.24
N ALA A 298 21.04 4.08 17.65
CA ALA A 298 21.26 3.84 16.23
C ALA A 298 21.29 2.34 15.94
N LEU A 299 20.28 1.83 15.24
CA LEU A 299 20.21 0.43 14.80
C LEU A 299 20.65 0.31 13.33
N HIS A 300 21.96 0.15 13.13
CA HIS A 300 22.53 -0.33 11.87
C HIS A 300 22.82 -1.83 11.97
N GLU A 301 21.81 -2.66 11.70
CA GLU A 301 22.00 -4.07 11.40
C GLU A 301 21.76 -4.31 9.90
N ASN A 302 22.84 -4.35 9.12
CA ASN A 302 22.82 -4.89 7.76
C ASN A 302 22.80 -6.42 7.79
N ASN A 303 21.75 -6.99 8.40
CA ASN A 303 21.40 -8.39 8.19
C ASN A 303 20.75 -8.53 6.81
N GLU A 304 21.14 -9.54 6.02
CA GLU A 304 20.46 -9.86 4.76
C GLU A 304 19.08 -10.47 5.04
N VAL A 305 18.08 -9.61 5.32
CA VAL A 305 16.71 -10.04 5.60
C VAL A 305 16.14 -10.71 4.35
N THR A 306 15.99 -12.03 4.44
CA THR A 306 15.30 -12.83 3.42
C THR A 306 13.87 -12.31 3.27
N MET A 307 13.47 -11.94 2.06
CA MET A 307 12.14 -11.44 1.77
C MET A 307 11.12 -12.56 1.94
N THR A 308 9.96 -12.25 2.51
CA THR A 308 8.85 -13.19 2.70
C THR A 308 7.58 -12.68 2.02
N ASN A 309 6.67 -13.61 1.66
CA ASN A 309 5.36 -13.23 1.13
C ASN A 309 4.47 -12.54 2.19
N ASP A 310 4.80 -12.69 3.47
CA ASP A 310 4.09 -12.09 4.61
C ASP A 310 4.61 -10.68 4.98
N ASP A 311 5.62 -10.17 4.26
CA ASP A 311 6.21 -8.84 4.49
C ASP A 311 5.17 -7.71 4.30
N VAL A 312 5.08 -6.82 5.29
CA VAL A 312 4.14 -5.69 5.27
C VAL A 312 4.66 -4.58 4.35
N LEU A 313 4.12 -4.50 3.14
CA LEU A 313 4.55 -3.54 2.12
C LEU A 313 3.78 -2.20 2.21
N GLY A 314 4.53 -1.09 2.29
CA GLY A 314 4.03 0.27 2.18
C GLY A 314 3.61 0.93 3.51
N ASP A 315 3.46 2.25 3.45
CA ASP A 315 3.21 3.13 4.59
C ASP A 315 1.74 3.14 5.00
N GLU A 316 1.48 3.42 6.28
CA GLU A 316 0.13 3.60 6.81
C GLU A 316 -0.48 4.95 6.38
N ILE A 317 -1.80 4.96 6.22
CA ILE A 317 -2.57 6.14 5.76
C ILE A 317 -3.77 6.38 6.69
N PRO A 318 -4.24 7.63 6.86
CA PRO A 318 -5.34 7.95 7.77
C PRO A 318 -6.60 7.12 7.51
N ASN A 319 -7.30 6.71 8.58
CA ASN A 319 -8.49 5.86 8.49
C ASN A 319 -9.57 6.46 7.58
N ASP A 320 -9.87 7.75 7.75
CA ASP A 320 -10.80 8.52 6.91
C ASP A 320 -10.41 8.51 5.41
N GLN A 321 -9.12 8.32 5.07
CA GLN A 321 -8.66 8.12 3.69
C GLN A 321 -8.90 6.69 3.22
N GLN A 322 -8.62 5.69 4.08
CA GLN A 322 -8.92 4.28 3.78
C GLN A 322 -10.42 4.11 3.53
N ASP A 323 -11.28 4.66 4.37
CA ASP A 323 -12.74 4.53 4.24
C ASP A 323 -13.27 5.21 2.97
N ALA A 324 -12.74 6.38 2.59
CA ALA A 324 -13.03 7.00 1.30
C ALA A 324 -12.62 6.08 0.12
N PHE A 325 -11.47 5.41 0.19
CA PHE A 325 -11.04 4.45 -0.83
C PHE A 325 -11.84 3.13 -0.80
N ARG A 326 -12.31 2.67 0.37
CA ARG A 326 -13.25 1.54 0.51
C ARG A 326 -14.58 1.86 -0.18
N HIS A 327 -15.13 3.05 0.06
CA HIS A 327 -16.34 3.54 -0.62
C HIS A 327 -16.15 3.63 -2.15
N PHE A 328 -15.03 4.18 -2.63
CA PHE A 328 -14.70 4.18 -4.05
C PHE A 328 -14.70 2.76 -4.63
N CYS A 329 -13.99 1.82 -4.02
CA CYS A 329 -13.92 0.44 -4.50
C CYS A 329 -15.30 -0.23 -4.54
N TYR A 330 -16.17 0.01 -3.55
CA TYR A 330 -17.54 -0.52 -3.54
C TYR A 330 -18.39 0.08 -4.67
N GLN A 331 -18.34 1.40 -4.88
CA GLN A 331 -19.03 2.08 -5.97
C GLN A 331 -18.55 1.59 -7.36
N THR A 332 -17.23 1.52 -7.57
CA THR A 332 -16.60 1.02 -8.80
C THR A 332 -17.01 -0.41 -9.14
N LEU A 333 -17.09 -1.27 -8.13
CA LEU A 333 -17.42 -2.69 -8.27
C LEU A 333 -18.94 -2.96 -8.18
N LYS A 334 -19.77 -1.91 -8.20
CA LYS A 334 -21.25 -1.96 -8.10
C LYS A 334 -21.75 -2.80 -6.90
N LEU A 335 -21.05 -2.73 -5.77
CA LEU A 335 -21.40 -3.42 -4.53
C LEU A 335 -22.30 -2.55 -3.65
N ASN A 336 -23.41 -3.14 -3.18
CA ASN A 336 -24.30 -2.51 -2.23
C ASN A 336 -23.60 -2.20 -0.90
N PHE A 337 -23.79 -0.99 -0.38
CA PHE A 337 -23.38 -0.62 0.96
C PHE A 337 -24.29 -1.29 2.01
N GLY A 338 -23.82 -2.39 2.59
CA GLY A 338 -24.51 -3.06 3.70
C GLY A 338 -24.59 -2.14 4.92
N GLY A 339 -25.80 -1.83 5.39
CA GLY A 339 -26.04 -0.85 6.45
C GLY A 339 -25.27 -1.18 7.74
N ARG A 340 -24.40 -0.25 8.16
CA ARG A 340 -23.50 -0.35 9.35
C ARG A 340 -22.60 -1.61 9.41
N GLY A 341 -22.46 -2.36 8.31
CA GLY A 341 -21.56 -3.51 8.24
C GLY A 341 -20.13 -3.11 7.86
N ASN A 342 -19.13 -3.79 8.44
CA ASN A 342 -17.74 -3.64 8.00
C ASN A 342 -17.62 -4.03 6.52
N MET A 343 -17.13 -3.10 5.69
CA MET A 343 -16.88 -3.38 4.27
C MET A 343 -15.81 -4.47 4.13
N GLN A 344 -16.18 -5.58 3.50
CA GLN A 344 -15.28 -6.72 3.25
C GLN A 344 -14.48 -6.51 1.95
N PHE A 345 -13.31 -7.15 1.85
CA PHE A 345 -12.49 -7.16 0.63
C PHE A 345 -13.33 -7.60 -0.59
N PRO A 346 -13.33 -6.83 -1.71
CA PRO A 346 -14.29 -7.06 -2.78
C PRO A 346 -13.75 -7.88 -3.96
N GLY A 347 -12.43 -8.15 -4.02
CA GLY A 347 -11.81 -8.77 -5.20
C GLY A 347 -12.31 -10.18 -5.51
N SER A 348 -12.36 -10.54 -6.80
CA SER A 348 -12.91 -11.81 -7.29
C SER A 348 -12.22 -13.04 -6.70
N HIS A 349 -12.95 -14.10 -6.35
CA HIS A 349 -12.41 -15.29 -5.70
C HIS A 349 -12.62 -16.56 -6.54
N PRO A 350 -11.55 -17.22 -7.01
CA PRO A 350 -11.66 -18.45 -7.79
C PRO A 350 -12.23 -19.62 -6.99
N VAL A 351 -13.12 -20.39 -7.61
CA VAL A 351 -13.61 -21.67 -7.10
C VAL A 351 -12.70 -22.82 -7.54
N SER A 352 -12.64 -23.90 -6.77
CA SER A 352 -11.81 -25.07 -7.15
C SER A 352 -12.44 -25.81 -8.33
N LEU A 353 -11.61 -26.19 -9.30
CA LEU A 353 -11.98 -27.10 -10.38
C LEU A 353 -12.37 -28.47 -9.79
N ASN A 354 -13.50 -28.99 -10.21
CA ASN A 354 -14.10 -30.26 -9.79
C ASN A 354 -14.85 -30.87 -10.99
N SER A 355 -15.29 -32.13 -10.86
CA SER A 355 -15.95 -32.85 -11.95
C SER A 355 -17.23 -32.17 -12.45
N ASP A 356 -17.96 -31.49 -11.56
CA ASP A 356 -19.21 -30.77 -11.90
C ASP A 356 -18.92 -29.54 -12.78
N ASN A 357 -17.93 -28.71 -12.39
CA ASN A 357 -17.63 -27.43 -13.06
C ASN A 357 -16.58 -27.54 -14.18
N LEU A 358 -15.89 -28.68 -14.32
CA LEU A 358 -15.01 -28.97 -15.47
C LEU A 358 -15.74 -28.84 -16.82
N GLN A 359 -17.04 -29.19 -16.84
CA GLN A 359 -17.89 -29.07 -18.01
C GLN A 359 -18.03 -27.61 -18.51
N LEU A 360 -17.77 -26.59 -17.67
CA LEU A 360 -17.73 -25.18 -18.10
C LEU A 360 -16.64 -24.94 -19.16
N LEU A 361 -15.50 -25.64 -19.08
CA LEU A 361 -14.42 -25.52 -20.07
C LEU A 361 -14.85 -26.02 -21.46
N ARG A 362 -15.82 -26.94 -21.54
CA ARG A 362 -16.44 -27.42 -22.79
C ARG A 362 -17.52 -26.45 -23.31
N GLN A 363 -18.20 -25.74 -22.42
CA GLN A 363 -19.33 -24.86 -22.73
C GLN A 363 -18.95 -23.41 -23.08
N ARG A 364 -17.82 -22.92 -22.56
CA ARG A 364 -17.37 -21.52 -22.73
C ARG A 364 -15.90 -21.47 -23.14
N TYR A 365 -15.47 -20.35 -23.70
CA TYR A 365 -14.06 -20.09 -23.99
C TYR A 365 -13.30 -19.71 -22.73
N TYR A 366 -12.17 -20.38 -22.48
CA TYR A 366 -11.26 -20.07 -21.38
C TYR A 366 -9.85 -19.73 -21.85
N TYR A 367 -9.22 -18.79 -21.15
CA TYR A 367 -7.78 -18.70 -21.05
C TYR A 367 -7.29 -19.43 -19.80
N ALA A 368 -6.05 -19.92 -19.85
CA ALA A 368 -5.31 -20.46 -18.71
C ALA A 368 -4.10 -19.59 -18.37
N THR A 369 -3.77 -19.50 -17.09
CA THR A 369 -2.49 -18.95 -16.58
C THR A 369 -2.00 -19.81 -15.42
N TRP A 370 -0.75 -19.64 -14.98
CA TRP A 370 -0.23 -20.34 -13.82
C TRP A 370 -0.80 -19.74 -12.53
N LYS A 371 -1.15 -20.59 -11.56
CA LYS A 371 -1.36 -20.11 -10.20
C LYS A 371 0.02 -19.96 -9.56
N ALA A 372 0.39 -18.74 -9.18
CA ALA A 372 1.64 -18.49 -8.47
C ALA A 372 1.44 -18.71 -6.96
N ASP A 373 2.53 -18.88 -6.23
CA ASP A 373 2.53 -18.78 -4.78
C ASP A 373 2.99 -17.38 -4.35
N GLY A 374 2.02 -16.51 -4.12
CA GLY A 374 2.24 -15.09 -3.83
C GLY A 374 1.09 -14.46 -3.04
N THR A 375 1.38 -13.31 -2.45
CA THR A 375 0.39 -12.56 -1.66
C THR A 375 -0.44 -11.69 -2.58
N ARG A 376 -1.74 -12.00 -2.65
CA ARG A 376 -2.70 -11.20 -3.43
C ARG A 376 -2.84 -9.81 -2.82
N TYR A 377 -2.65 -8.80 -3.66
CA TYR A 377 -3.06 -7.42 -3.40
C TYR A 377 -3.92 -6.94 -4.58
N MET A 378 -4.89 -6.07 -4.31
CA MET A 378 -5.35 -5.14 -5.34
C MET A 378 -4.46 -3.88 -5.27
N MET A 379 -4.44 -3.07 -6.34
CA MET A 379 -3.71 -1.80 -6.35
C MET A 379 -4.62 -0.68 -6.86
N LEU A 380 -4.72 0.38 -6.06
CA LEU A 380 -5.36 1.64 -6.43
C LEU A 380 -4.28 2.68 -6.77
N ILE A 381 -4.30 3.22 -7.98
CA ILE A 381 -3.40 4.29 -8.43
C ILE A 381 -4.18 5.59 -8.46
N THR A 382 -3.69 6.60 -7.74
CA THR A 382 -4.22 7.97 -7.74
C THR A 382 -3.13 8.98 -8.11
N MET A 383 -3.48 10.27 -8.12
CA MET A 383 -2.54 11.33 -8.50
C MET A 383 -1.52 11.65 -7.39
N ASP A 384 -1.87 11.35 -6.13
CA ASP A 384 -1.08 11.57 -4.93
C ASP A 384 -0.23 10.35 -4.52
N GLY A 385 -0.43 9.18 -5.14
CA GLY A 385 0.35 7.97 -4.90
C GLY A 385 -0.25 6.67 -5.44
N CYS A 386 0.41 5.56 -5.13
CA CYS A 386 -0.11 4.22 -5.35
C CYS A 386 -0.43 3.58 -3.99
N TYR A 387 -1.47 2.75 -3.95
CA TYR A 387 -1.95 2.12 -2.72
C TYR A 387 -2.15 0.62 -2.95
N LEU A 388 -1.43 -0.21 -2.20
CA LEU A 388 -1.69 -1.65 -2.10
C LEU A 388 -2.87 -1.89 -1.17
N ILE A 389 -3.71 -2.86 -1.53
CA ILE A 389 -4.93 -3.23 -0.81
C ILE A 389 -4.83 -4.71 -0.44
N ASP A 390 -4.76 -5.02 0.86
CA ASP A 390 -4.63 -6.39 1.35
C ASP A 390 -5.98 -7.13 1.40
N ARG A 391 -5.95 -8.44 1.69
CA ARG A 391 -7.18 -9.27 1.85
C ARG A 391 -8.04 -8.90 3.06
N CYS A 392 -7.52 -8.10 3.99
CA CYS A 392 -8.25 -7.53 5.12
C CYS A 392 -8.89 -6.18 4.77
N PHE A 393 -8.73 -5.71 3.53
CA PHE A 393 -9.19 -4.43 3.00
C PHE A 393 -8.58 -3.21 3.71
N ASN A 394 -7.33 -3.34 4.17
CA ASN A 394 -6.47 -2.22 4.56
C ASN A 394 -5.75 -1.65 3.34
N PHE A 395 -5.42 -0.36 3.39
CA PHE A 395 -4.71 0.35 2.32
C PHE A 395 -3.33 0.79 2.83
N ARG A 396 -2.28 0.52 2.07
CA ARG A 396 -0.90 0.97 2.35
C ARG A 396 -0.30 1.71 1.16
N ARG A 397 0.26 2.89 1.39
CA ARG A 397 0.85 3.71 0.33
C ARG A 397 2.20 3.14 -0.10
N VAL A 398 2.42 3.03 -1.40
CA VAL A 398 3.73 2.71 -2.00
C VAL A 398 4.13 3.81 -2.97
N GLN A 399 5.41 4.15 -2.98
CA GLN A 399 5.95 5.21 -3.83
C GLN A 399 6.40 4.59 -5.16
N MET A 400 5.59 4.78 -6.20
CA MET A 400 5.80 4.22 -7.54
C MET A 400 5.28 5.17 -8.61
N ARG A 401 5.86 5.13 -9.81
CA ARG A 401 5.49 5.99 -10.94
C ARG A 401 4.67 5.22 -11.98
N PHE A 402 3.47 5.71 -12.31
CA PHE A 402 2.58 5.15 -13.34
C PHE A 402 2.11 6.27 -14.28
N PRO A 403 2.83 6.54 -15.39
CA PRO A 403 2.40 7.50 -16.40
C PRO A 403 1.21 6.95 -17.18
N CYS A 404 0.24 7.80 -17.50
CA CYS A 404 -0.78 7.48 -18.50
C CYS A 404 -0.16 7.36 -19.89
N ARG A 405 -0.87 6.71 -20.80
CA ARG A 405 -0.55 6.69 -22.22
C ARG A 405 -0.54 8.11 -22.82
N ASN A 406 0.52 8.45 -23.56
CA ASN A 406 0.64 9.74 -24.23
C ASN A 406 -0.46 9.91 -25.31
N SER A 407 -1.30 10.93 -25.14
CA SER A 407 -1.97 11.62 -26.25
C SER A 407 -0.93 12.48 -26.99
N ASN A 408 -1.13 12.77 -28.28
CA ASN A 408 -0.20 13.56 -29.11
C ASN A 408 -0.18 15.08 -28.78
N GLU A 409 -0.52 15.45 -27.54
CA GLU A 409 -0.64 16.83 -27.06
C GLU A 409 0.30 17.05 -25.87
N GLY A 410 1.47 17.61 -26.15
CA GLY A 410 2.39 18.12 -25.13
C GLY A 410 3.30 17.10 -24.44
N LEU A 411 4.23 17.63 -23.65
CA LEU A 411 5.20 16.86 -22.87
C LEU A 411 4.49 16.17 -21.70
N GLY A 412 4.77 14.87 -21.49
CA GLY A 412 3.91 14.00 -20.68
C GLY A 412 3.98 14.20 -19.16
N GLU A 413 2.87 14.58 -18.54
CA GLU A 413 2.75 14.78 -17.07
C GLU A 413 1.44 14.24 -16.44
N LYS A 414 0.63 13.46 -17.19
CA LYS A 414 -0.62 12.88 -16.67
C LYS A 414 -0.37 11.54 -15.97
N THR A 415 -0.42 11.53 -14.64
CA THR A 415 -0.52 10.31 -13.81
C THR A 415 -1.96 9.77 -13.82
N HIS A 416 -2.15 8.47 -13.62
CA HIS A 416 -3.49 7.89 -13.42
C HIS A 416 -4.21 8.46 -12.18
N HIS A 417 -5.53 8.51 -12.22
CA HIS A 417 -6.34 8.98 -11.09
C HIS A 417 -7.56 8.08 -10.85
N PHE A 418 -7.50 7.25 -9.80
CA PHE A 418 -8.46 6.16 -9.52
C PHE A 418 -8.50 5.09 -10.62
N THR A 419 -7.33 4.55 -10.96
CA THR A 419 -7.20 3.27 -11.69
C THR A 419 -7.10 2.13 -10.68
N LEU A 420 -7.90 1.06 -10.83
CA LEU A 420 -8.00 -0.03 -9.87
C LEU A 420 -7.67 -1.37 -10.54
N LEU A 421 -6.69 -2.07 -9.98
CA LEU A 421 -6.03 -3.26 -10.56
C LEU A 421 -6.08 -4.45 -9.58
N ASP A 422 -6.09 -5.68 -10.09
CA ASP A 422 -6.03 -6.92 -9.30
C ASP A 422 -4.77 -7.71 -9.63
N GLY A 423 -4.07 -8.20 -8.61
CA GLY A 423 -2.74 -8.76 -8.79
C GLY A 423 -2.24 -9.65 -7.67
N GLU A 424 -1.00 -10.08 -7.83
CA GLU A 424 -0.31 -11.07 -7.00
C GLU A 424 1.14 -10.62 -6.82
N MET A 425 1.57 -10.40 -5.57
CA MET A 425 2.95 -10.10 -5.24
C MET A 425 3.71 -11.41 -5.07
N ILE A 426 4.72 -11.62 -5.91
CA ILE A 426 5.63 -12.77 -5.88
C ILE A 426 7.05 -12.33 -5.52
N ILE A 427 7.89 -13.29 -5.14
CA ILE A 427 9.32 -13.11 -4.95
C ILE A 427 10.05 -13.98 -5.98
N ASP A 428 10.68 -13.34 -6.95
CA ASP A 428 11.58 -14.03 -7.89
C ASP A 428 12.94 -14.27 -7.21
N LYS A 429 13.39 -15.52 -7.26
CA LYS A 429 14.72 -16.00 -6.89
C LYS A 429 15.58 -15.99 -8.17
N LEU A 430 16.62 -15.17 -8.24
CA LEU A 430 17.50 -15.11 -9.41
C LEU A 430 18.50 -16.30 -9.39
N PRO A 431 18.80 -16.97 -10.52
CA PRO A 431 19.69 -18.14 -10.51
C PRO A 431 21.13 -17.82 -10.06
N ASP A 432 21.71 -16.74 -10.61
CA ASP A 432 23.14 -16.46 -10.50
C ASP A 432 23.52 -15.62 -9.26
N SER A 433 22.54 -15.21 -8.46
CA SER A 433 22.76 -14.44 -7.24
C SER A 433 21.64 -14.71 -6.24
N ARG A 434 21.98 -14.85 -4.95
CA ARG A 434 21.00 -15.04 -3.85
C ARG A 434 20.01 -13.86 -3.68
N ARG A 435 20.11 -12.83 -4.50
CA ARG A 435 19.24 -11.66 -4.55
C ARG A 435 17.83 -12.07 -4.96
N GLN A 436 16.90 -11.84 -4.05
CA GLN A 436 15.47 -11.88 -4.29
C GLN A 436 14.96 -10.56 -4.88
N GLU A 437 13.95 -10.62 -5.75
CA GLU A 437 13.27 -9.43 -6.29
C GLU A 437 11.74 -9.59 -6.18
N ARG A 438 11.07 -8.64 -5.53
CA ARG A 438 9.60 -8.60 -5.51
C ARG A 438 9.05 -8.16 -6.87
N ARG A 439 8.01 -8.84 -7.35
CA ARG A 439 7.29 -8.50 -8.57
C ARG A 439 5.78 -8.56 -8.36
N TYR A 440 5.07 -7.51 -8.74
CA TYR A 440 3.62 -7.46 -8.79
C TYR A 440 3.12 -7.90 -10.17
N LEU A 441 2.46 -9.05 -10.21
CA LEU A 441 1.81 -9.61 -11.39
C LEU A 441 0.35 -9.13 -11.43
N ILE A 442 0.04 -8.15 -12.28
CA ILE A 442 -1.34 -7.67 -12.47
C ILE A 442 -2.05 -8.60 -13.46
N TYR A 443 -3.16 -9.22 -13.07
CA TYR A 443 -3.94 -10.10 -13.95
C TYR A 443 -5.25 -9.49 -14.45
N ASP A 444 -5.82 -8.50 -13.75
CA ASP A 444 -7.06 -7.84 -14.18
C ASP A 444 -7.08 -6.34 -13.81
N MET A 445 -8.01 -5.60 -14.41
CA MET A 445 -8.26 -4.17 -14.21
C MET A 445 -9.76 -3.90 -14.12
N MET A 446 -10.20 -3.28 -13.02
CA MET A 446 -11.62 -3.05 -12.71
C MET A 446 -12.03 -1.59 -12.92
N ALA A 447 -11.09 -0.65 -12.85
CA ALA A 447 -11.30 0.73 -13.27
C ALA A 447 -10.04 1.33 -13.90
N ILE A 448 -10.24 2.28 -14.81
CA ILE A 448 -9.20 3.13 -15.36
C ILE A 448 -9.65 4.59 -15.24
N ASN A 449 -8.83 5.43 -14.59
CA ASN A 449 -9.08 6.86 -14.45
C ASN A 449 -10.52 7.21 -14.00
N GLN A 450 -10.95 6.67 -12.85
CA GLN A 450 -12.32 6.68 -12.28
C GLN A 450 -13.38 5.84 -13.02
N ALA A 451 -13.23 5.59 -14.33
CA ALA A 451 -14.22 4.82 -15.08
C ALA A 451 -14.14 3.32 -14.76
N SER A 452 -15.24 2.75 -14.23
CA SER A 452 -15.37 1.30 -14.03
C SER A 452 -15.43 0.58 -15.38
N VAL A 453 -14.75 -0.56 -15.47
CA VAL A 453 -14.69 -1.41 -16.67
C VAL A 453 -15.12 -2.85 -16.40
N ILE A 454 -15.69 -3.14 -15.22
CA ILE A 454 -16.05 -4.51 -14.78
C ILE A 454 -17.00 -5.23 -15.75
N GLU A 455 -17.87 -4.50 -16.44
CA GLU A 455 -18.86 -5.05 -17.39
C GLU A 455 -18.26 -5.40 -18.76
N ARG A 456 -17.01 -5.00 -19.03
CA ARG A 456 -16.30 -5.41 -20.25
C ARG A 456 -15.85 -6.86 -20.13
N PRO A 457 -15.89 -7.65 -21.21
CA PRO A 457 -15.23 -8.95 -21.30
C PRO A 457 -13.77 -8.95 -20.80
N PHE A 458 -13.34 -10.04 -20.16
CA PHE A 458 -11.97 -10.16 -19.63
C PHE A 458 -10.89 -9.85 -20.68
N TYR A 459 -11.03 -10.35 -21.91
CA TYR A 459 -10.05 -10.11 -22.97
C TYR A 459 -9.86 -8.60 -23.29
N GLU A 460 -10.88 -7.77 -23.09
CA GLU A 460 -10.77 -6.31 -23.23
C GLU A 460 -10.03 -5.70 -22.04
N ARG A 461 -10.41 -6.04 -20.80
CA ARG A 461 -9.77 -5.53 -19.58
C ARG A 461 -8.27 -5.85 -19.57
N TRP A 462 -7.92 -7.09 -19.93
CA TRP A 462 -6.54 -7.57 -20.06
C TRP A 462 -5.74 -6.87 -21.18
N LYS A 463 -6.38 -6.57 -22.32
CA LYS A 463 -5.76 -5.79 -23.41
C LYS A 463 -5.58 -4.32 -23.05
N MET A 464 -6.56 -3.72 -22.36
CA MET A 464 -6.49 -2.34 -21.87
C MET A 464 -5.40 -2.19 -20.80
N LEU A 465 -5.26 -3.16 -19.90
CA LEU A 465 -4.17 -3.24 -18.92
C LEU A 465 -2.79 -3.18 -19.58
N GLU A 466 -2.55 -3.93 -20.67
CA GLU A 466 -1.30 -3.82 -21.43
C GLU A 466 -1.14 -2.40 -22.01
N LYS A 467 -2.15 -1.89 -22.73
CA LYS A 467 -2.05 -0.63 -23.50
C LYS A 467 -1.99 0.64 -22.67
N GLU A 468 -2.68 0.69 -21.53
CA GLU A 468 -2.87 1.93 -20.79
C GLU A 468 -2.04 2.02 -19.51
N VAL A 469 -1.50 0.90 -19.00
CA VAL A 469 -0.71 0.85 -17.75
C VAL A 469 0.71 0.31 -17.97
N ILE A 470 0.86 -0.75 -18.77
CA ILE A 470 2.12 -1.48 -18.90
C ILE A 470 3.02 -0.91 -20.01
N GLU A 471 2.47 -0.70 -21.21
CA GLU A 471 3.21 -0.08 -22.32
C GLU A 471 3.70 1.34 -21.98
N PRO A 472 2.90 2.27 -21.41
CA PRO A 472 3.37 3.62 -21.06
C PRO A 472 4.50 3.61 -20.04
N ARG A 473 4.38 2.80 -18.97
CA ARG A 473 5.43 2.62 -17.96
C ARG A 473 6.72 2.06 -18.55
N ASN A 474 6.61 1.05 -19.42
CA ASN A 474 7.76 0.44 -20.07
C ASN A 474 8.46 1.41 -21.04
N TYR A 475 7.69 2.18 -21.80
CA TYR A 475 8.18 3.20 -22.71
C TYR A 475 8.91 4.32 -21.97
N GLU A 476 8.31 4.89 -20.92
CA GLU A 476 8.94 5.93 -20.11
C GLU A 476 10.24 5.43 -19.47
N ARG A 477 10.22 4.23 -18.85
CA ARG A 477 11.40 3.60 -18.26
C ARG A 477 12.52 3.37 -19.28
N HIS A 478 12.20 2.96 -20.51
CA HIS A 478 13.19 2.75 -21.57
C HIS A 478 13.85 4.08 -21.99
N ASN A 479 13.03 5.11 -22.22
CA ASN A 479 13.52 6.45 -22.58
C ASN A 479 14.38 7.07 -21.47
N ILE A 480 14.00 6.89 -20.21
CA ILE A 480 14.79 7.35 -19.05
C ILE A 480 16.12 6.59 -18.96
N TYR A 481 16.13 5.27 -19.16
CA TYR A 481 17.36 4.47 -19.13
C TYR A 481 18.34 4.83 -20.27
N GLN A 482 17.83 5.31 -21.40
CA GLN A 482 18.64 5.86 -22.50
C GLN A 482 19.04 7.34 -22.33
N SER A 483 18.46 8.05 -21.35
CA SER A 483 18.79 9.45 -21.08
C SER A 483 20.18 9.56 -20.45
N ARG A 484 20.97 10.54 -20.93
CA ARG A 484 22.22 10.95 -20.26
C ARG A 484 21.99 11.56 -18.87
N ASN A 485 20.76 11.97 -18.57
CA ASN A 485 20.35 12.50 -17.28
C ASN A 485 18.98 11.89 -16.89
N PRO A 486 18.96 10.70 -16.25
CA PRO A 486 17.71 10.07 -15.82
C PRO A 486 17.14 10.80 -14.61
N TYR A 487 15.97 11.42 -14.77
CA TYR A 487 15.35 12.19 -13.69
C TYR A 487 14.72 11.31 -12.60
N TYR A 488 14.34 10.07 -12.91
CA TYR A 488 13.66 9.13 -12.01
C TYR A 488 14.30 7.73 -12.08
N ARG A 489 14.45 7.05 -10.93
CA ARG A 489 15.07 5.72 -10.80
C ARG A 489 14.04 4.61 -10.59
N TYR A 490 13.65 3.99 -11.69
CA TYR A 490 12.81 2.77 -11.72
C TYR A 490 13.46 1.54 -11.04
N ASP A 491 14.77 1.59 -10.78
CA ASP A 491 15.56 0.58 -10.06
C ASP A 491 15.43 0.66 -8.53
N LEU A 492 14.94 1.78 -7.99
CA LEU A 492 14.69 1.95 -6.55
C LEU A 492 13.24 1.66 -6.12
N GLU A 493 12.34 1.39 -7.06
CA GLU A 493 10.95 1.06 -6.72
C GLU A 493 10.84 -0.23 -5.89
N PRO A 494 9.92 -0.31 -4.90
CA PRO A 494 9.87 -1.41 -3.92
C PRO A 494 9.59 -2.80 -4.50
N PHE A 495 9.12 -2.86 -5.76
CA PHE A 495 8.92 -4.08 -6.54
C PHE A 495 8.75 -3.73 -8.02
N ARG A 496 9.04 -4.67 -8.93
CA ARG A 496 8.76 -4.49 -10.37
C ARG A 496 7.30 -4.78 -10.69
N VAL A 497 6.77 -4.16 -11.74
CA VAL A 497 5.40 -4.40 -12.25
C VAL A 497 5.46 -5.18 -13.56
N ARG A 498 4.56 -6.16 -13.74
CA ARG A 498 4.36 -6.91 -14.99
C ARG A 498 2.88 -7.31 -15.13
N ARG A 499 2.34 -7.37 -16.34
CA ARG A 499 1.05 -8.06 -16.58
C ARG A 499 1.26 -9.59 -16.50
N LYS A 500 0.33 -10.30 -15.88
CA LYS A 500 0.28 -11.76 -15.90
C LYS A 500 -0.17 -12.22 -17.28
N ASP A 501 0.59 -13.13 -17.88
CA ASP A 501 0.30 -13.67 -19.20
C ASP A 501 -0.75 -14.79 -19.11
N PHE A 502 -1.58 -14.90 -20.15
CA PHE A 502 -2.69 -15.84 -20.29
C PHE A 502 -2.64 -16.44 -21.69
N TRP A 503 -2.97 -17.72 -21.80
CA TRP A 503 -2.86 -18.50 -23.05
C TRP A 503 -4.12 -19.31 -23.32
N LEU A 504 -4.34 -19.69 -24.58
CA LEU A 504 -5.41 -20.62 -24.98
C LEU A 504 -5.21 -22.00 -24.33
N LEU A 505 -6.30 -22.72 -24.06
CA LEU A 505 -6.25 -24.06 -23.44
C LEU A 505 -5.31 -25.05 -24.17
N SER A 506 -5.18 -24.93 -25.50
CA SER A 506 -4.23 -25.71 -26.32
C SER A 506 -2.75 -25.54 -25.93
N THR A 507 -2.42 -24.53 -25.13
CA THR A 507 -1.07 -24.26 -24.61
C THR A 507 -0.82 -24.91 -23.24
N VAL A 508 -1.84 -25.44 -22.56
CA VAL A 508 -1.74 -25.89 -21.14
C VAL A 508 -0.71 -26.99 -20.92
N ASN A 509 -0.55 -27.95 -21.84
CA ASN A 509 0.53 -28.96 -21.76
C ASN A 509 1.93 -28.32 -21.72
N LYS A 510 2.15 -27.23 -22.47
CA LYS A 510 3.41 -26.47 -22.44
C LYS A 510 3.52 -25.59 -21.20
N LEU A 511 2.41 -25.01 -20.75
CA LEU A 511 2.36 -24.20 -19.54
C LEU A 511 2.82 -25.01 -18.32
N LEU A 512 2.32 -26.24 -18.19
CA LEU A 512 2.67 -27.18 -17.11
C LEU A 512 4.07 -27.78 -17.26
N LYS A 513 4.46 -28.26 -18.45
CA LYS A 513 5.70 -29.06 -18.62
C LYS A 513 6.92 -28.26 -19.09
N GLU A 514 6.73 -27.09 -19.70
CA GLU A 514 7.82 -26.27 -20.25
C GLU A 514 7.99 -24.90 -19.57
N PHE A 515 6.91 -24.27 -19.09
CA PHE A 515 6.94 -22.89 -18.57
C PHE A 515 7.04 -22.83 -17.05
N ILE A 516 6.11 -23.47 -16.32
CA ILE A 516 6.09 -23.48 -14.85
C ILE A 516 7.44 -23.97 -14.26
N PRO A 517 8.08 -25.06 -14.75
CA PRO A 517 9.40 -25.51 -14.27
C PRO A 517 10.57 -24.56 -14.57
N LYS A 518 10.33 -23.46 -15.31
CA LYS A 518 11.34 -22.42 -15.64
C LYS A 518 11.02 -21.07 -14.99
N LEU A 519 10.04 -21.01 -14.09
CA LEU A 519 9.74 -19.81 -13.32
C LEU A 519 10.80 -19.59 -12.23
N SER A 520 11.13 -18.32 -12.00
CA SER A 520 11.97 -17.85 -10.88
C SER A 520 11.21 -17.79 -9.54
N HIS A 521 9.94 -18.16 -9.51
CA HIS A 521 9.07 -18.17 -8.34
C HIS A 521 8.17 -19.40 -8.34
N ASP A 522 7.73 -19.82 -7.16
CA ASP A 522 6.96 -21.04 -6.98
C ASP A 522 5.51 -20.91 -7.50
N ALA A 523 4.95 -22.03 -7.95
CA ALA A 523 3.63 -22.10 -8.57
C ALA A 523 2.96 -23.45 -8.24
N ASP A 524 1.69 -23.42 -7.82
CA ASP A 524 0.99 -24.57 -7.25
C ASP A 524 -0.14 -25.15 -8.13
N GLY A 525 -0.29 -24.62 -9.36
CA GLY A 525 -1.22 -25.14 -10.35
C GLY A 525 -1.59 -24.12 -11.42
N LEU A 526 -2.88 -24.03 -11.75
CA LEU A 526 -3.42 -23.22 -12.84
C LEU A 526 -4.63 -22.39 -12.39
N VAL A 527 -4.88 -21.28 -13.10
CA VAL A 527 -6.12 -20.51 -13.03
C VAL A 527 -6.71 -20.43 -14.43
N PHE A 528 -8.00 -20.75 -14.56
CA PHE A 528 -8.78 -20.63 -15.78
C PHE A 528 -9.76 -19.46 -15.65
N GLN A 529 -9.66 -18.50 -16.57
CA GLN A 529 -10.49 -17.31 -16.64
C GLN A 529 -11.29 -17.34 -17.94
N GLY A 530 -12.63 -17.19 -17.87
CA GLY A 530 -13.45 -17.14 -19.08
C GLY A 530 -13.11 -15.92 -19.92
N TRP A 531 -13.06 -16.10 -21.24
CA TRP A 531 -12.65 -15.11 -22.22
C TRP A 531 -13.59 -13.89 -22.26
N ASP A 532 -14.88 -14.16 -22.11
CA ASP A 532 -15.99 -13.21 -22.13
C ASP A 532 -16.49 -12.78 -20.74
N ASP A 533 -15.94 -13.34 -19.66
CA ASP A 533 -16.42 -13.05 -18.30
C ASP A 533 -16.29 -11.56 -17.93
N PRO A 534 -17.35 -10.92 -17.39
CA PRO A 534 -17.22 -9.66 -16.66
C PRO A 534 -16.44 -9.88 -15.36
N TYR A 535 -15.93 -8.82 -14.73
CA TYR A 535 -15.30 -8.93 -13.42
C TYR A 535 -16.39 -9.10 -12.35
N VAL A 536 -16.55 -10.31 -11.83
CA VAL A 536 -17.49 -10.63 -10.74
C VAL A 536 -16.78 -10.43 -9.39
N PRO A 537 -17.19 -9.46 -8.54
CA PRO A 537 -16.63 -9.28 -7.21
C PRO A 537 -16.95 -10.47 -6.29
N ARG A 538 -16.06 -10.76 -5.32
CA ARG A 538 -16.16 -11.93 -4.42
C ARG A 538 -16.23 -13.25 -5.22
N THR A 539 -16.86 -14.31 -4.70
CA THR A 539 -16.88 -15.64 -5.35
C THR A 539 -17.41 -15.60 -6.77
N HIS A 540 -16.64 -16.14 -7.71
CA HIS A 540 -16.98 -16.19 -9.13
C HIS A 540 -16.91 -17.63 -9.63
N GLU A 541 -18.06 -18.27 -9.83
CA GLU A 541 -18.18 -19.68 -10.24
C GLU A 541 -17.61 -19.96 -11.65
N GLY A 542 -17.39 -18.92 -12.47
CA GLY A 542 -16.72 -19.00 -13.77
C GLY A 542 -15.20 -18.81 -13.72
N LEU A 543 -14.64 -18.41 -12.57
CA LEU A 543 -13.19 -18.26 -12.40
C LEU A 543 -12.67 -19.48 -11.61
N LEU A 544 -12.00 -20.39 -12.32
CA LEU A 544 -11.65 -21.71 -11.79
C LEU A 544 -10.16 -21.74 -11.41
N LYS A 545 -9.82 -22.43 -10.32
CA LYS A 545 -8.42 -22.78 -9.97
C LYS A 545 -8.26 -24.29 -9.93
N TRP A 546 -7.15 -24.77 -10.48
CA TRP A 546 -6.69 -26.14 -10.32
C TRP A 546 -5.37 -26.12 -9.56
N LYS A 547 -5.14 -27.14 -8.73
CA LYS A 547 -3.92 -27.36 -7.96
C LYS A 547 -3.41 -28.77 -8.27
N TYR A 548 -2.09 -28.97 -8.21
CA TYR A 548 -1.55 -30.33 -8.12
C TYR A 548 -2.14 -31.03 -6.89
N ALA A 549 -2.55 -32.30 -7.01
CA ALA A 549 -3.21 -33.03 -5.91
C ALA A 549 -2.40 -33.00 -4.60
N ARG A 550 -1.07 -33.19 -4.68
CA ARG A 550 -0.10 -33.09 -3.58
C ARG A 550 0.01 -31.71 -2.91
N MET A 551 -0.62 -30.67 -3.47
CA MET A 551 -0.65 -29.29 -2.99
C MET A 551 -2.06 -28.83 -2.55
N ASN A 552 -3.00 -29.77 -2.40
CA ASN A 552 -4.28 -29.54 -1.73
C ASN A 552 -4.10 -29.70 -0.22
N SER A 553 -3.94 -28.57 0.47
CA SER A 553 -3.69 -28.50 1.91
C SER A 553 -4.90 -28.02 2.71
N VAL A 554 -4.95 -28.38 3.99
CA VAL A 554 -5.84 -27.82 5.01
C VAL A 554 -5.00 -27.35 6.19
N ASP A 555 -5.31 -26.19 6.75
CA ASP A 555 -4.71 -25.76 8.02
C ASP A 555 -5.56 -26.23 9.21
N PHE A 556 -5.01 -27.14 10.02
CA PHE A 556 -5.62 -27.64 11.25
C PHE A 556 -4.96 -27.01 12.48
N LEU A 557 -5.70 -26.89 13.58
CA LEU A 557 -5.10 -26.71 14.90
C LEU A 557 -4.76 -28.10 15.43
N PHE A 558 -3.52 -28.31 15.85
CA PHE A 558 -3.04 -29.59 16.33
C PHE A 558 -2.81 -29.57 17.83
N GLU A 559 -3.32 -30.57 18.55
CA GLU A 559 -3.18 -30.72 20.00
C GLU A 559 -2.84 -32.18 20.34
N VAL A 560 -1.92 -32.36 21.27
CA VAL A 560 -1.56 -33.68 21.84
C VAL A 560 -2.11 -33.74 23.26
N THR A 561 -2.85 -34.79 23.60
CA THR A 561 -3.35 -35.03 24.97
C THR A 561 -2.30 -35.70 25.83
N ASP A 562 -2.50 -35.74 27.16
CA ASP A 562 -1.62 -36.47 28.08
C ASP A 562 -1.48 -37.98 27.74
N ASP A 563 -2.52 -38.59 27.14
CA ASP A 563 -2.53 -39.95 26.57
C ASP A 563 -1.72 -40.14 25.24
N ASP A 564 -0.89 -39.18 24.81
CA ASP A 564 -0.27 -39.05 23.46
C ASP A 564 -1.26 -39.15 22.26
N ARG A 565 -2.56 -38.91 22.49
CA ARG A 565 -3.53 -38.87 21.38
C ARG A 565 -3.34 -37.60 20.57
N ARG A 566 -3.14 -37.80 19.27
CA ARG A 566 -2.86 -36.75 18.27
C ARG A 566 -4.17 -36.26 17.67
N LEU A 567 -4.59 -35.04 18.01
CA LEU A 567 -5.91 -34.52 17.66
C LEU A 567 -5.81 -33.35 16.67
N LEU A 568 -6.61 -33.42 15.60
CA LEU A 568 -6.74 -32.36 14.60
C LEU A 568 -8.07 -31.63 14.77
N TYR A 569 -8.03 -30.30 14.76
CA TYR A 569 -9.21 -29.45 14.89
C TYR A 569 -9.37 -28.48 13.71
N VAL A 570 -10.60 -28.38 13.21
CA VAL A 570 -11.08 -27.30 12.33
C VAL A 570 -12.00 -26.38 13.12
N PHE A 571 -12.46 -25.28 12.52
CA PHE A 571 -13.52 -24.45 13.10
C PHE A 571 -14.89 -24.80 12.49
N GLU A 572 -15.95 -24.77 13.30
CA GLU A 572 -17.33 -24.75 12.82
C GLU A 572 -18.10 -23.75 13.70
N ARG A 573 -18.70 -22.72 13.08
CA ARG A 573 -19.44 -21.64 13.77
C ARG A 573 -18.64 -20.95 14.90
N GLY A 574 -17.34 -20.77 14.71
CA GLY A 574 -16.44 -20.10 15.67
C GLY A 574 -15.98 -20.96 16.85
N LYS A 575 -16.35 -22.24 16.91
CA LYS A 575 -15.87 -23.20 17.93
C LYS A 575 -14.89 -24.19 17.30
N LYS A 576 -13.93 -24.70 18.09
CA LYS A 576 -13.11 -25.86 17.71
C LYS A 576 -14.01 -27.07 17.45
N LYS A 577 -13.74 -27.81 16.37
CA LYS A 577 -14.40 -29.07 16.02
C LYS A 577 -13.34 -30.13 15.75
N LEU A 578 -13.41 -31.24 16.49
CA LEU A 578 -12.50 -32.37 16.33
C LEU A 578 -12.74 -33.07 14.99
N MET A 579 -11.66 -33.48 14.35
CA MET A 579 -11.66 -34.31 13.15
C MET A 579 -11.46 -35.78 13.54
N GLU A 580 -12.55 -36.42 13.96
CA GLU A 580 -12.57 -37.84 14.31
C GLU A 580 -12.03 -38.72 13.18
N GLY A 581 -11.30 -39.78 13.54
CA GLY A 581 -10.67 -40.71 12.59
C GLY A 581 -9.53 -40.14 11.75
N SER A 582 -9.13 -38.88 11.92
CA SER A 582 -8.05 -38.24 11.14
C SER A 582 -6.71 -38.30 11.87
N SER A 583 -5.77 -39.12 11.37
CA SER A 583 -4.38 -39.20 11.84
C SER A 583 -3.48 -38.15 11.18
N VAL A 584 -2.34 -37.85 11.81
CA VAL A 584 -1.29 -36.98 11.25
C VAL A 584 0.12 -37.51 11.49
N GLU A 585 0.95 -37.43 10.46
CA GLU A 585 2.38 -37.73 10.44
C GLU A 585 3.23 -36.46 10.35
N PHE A 586 4.39 -36.50 10.99
CA PHE A 586 5.41 -35.45 10.98
C PHE A 586 6.75 -36.05 10.56
N THR A 587 7.44 -35.42 9.61
CA THR A 587 8.73 -35.90 9.08
C THR A 587 9.94 -35.38 9.84
N ASP A 588 9.84 -34.20 10.47
CA ASP A 588 11.01 -33.41 10.85
C ASP A 588 11.29 -33.40 12.37
N ARG A 589 10.24 -33.52 13.20
CA ARG A 589 10.26 -33.33 14.66
C ARG A 589 9.14 -34.12 15.32
N GLU A 590 9.27 -34.34 16.63
CA GLU A 590 8.23 -34.97 17.44
C GLU A 590 6.89 -34.18 17.42
N PRO A 591 5.73 -34.87 17.52
CA PRO A 591 4.41 -34.23 17.58
C PRO A 591 4.28 -33.19 18.70
N SER A 592 4.92 -33.44 19.85
CA SER A 592 4.97 -32.57 21.03
C SER A 592 5.32 -31.11 20.66
N PHE A 593 6.25 -30.90 19.71
CA PHE A 593 6.66 -29.58 19.24
C PHE A 593 5.56 -28.81 18.49
N TYR A 594 4.55 -29.49 17.93
CA TYR A 594 3.48 -28.89 17.15
C TYR A 594 2.20 -28.63 17.96
N SER A 595 2.10 -29.16 19.18
CA SER A 595 0.91 -29.04 20.03
C SER A 595 0.57 -27.56 20.32
N GLY A 596 -0.71 -27.22 20.25
CA GLY A 596 -1.24 -25.86 20.42
C GLY A 596 -0.98 -24.91 19.23
N LYS A 597 -0.45 -25.41 18.10
CA LYS A 597 -0.12 -24.62 16.90
C LYS A 597 -1.01 -24.99 15.73
N ILE A 598 -1.19 -24.05 14.81
CA ILE A 598 -1.82 -24.33 13.52
C ILE A 598 -0.76 -24.90 12.58
N ILE A 599 -1.06 -26.04 11.97
CA ILE A 599 -0.22 -26.74 10.99
C ILE A 599 -0.96 -26.85 9.66
N GLU A 600 -0.23 -26.67 8.57
CA GLU A 600 -0.71 -26.93 7.22
C GLU A 600 -0.38 -28.39 6.87
N CYS A 601 -1.38 -29.18 6.48
CA CYS A 601 -1.22 -30.59 6.13
C CYS A 601 -1.76 -30.88 4.73
N THR A 602 -1.08 -31.77 4.01
CA THR A 602 -1.57 -32.38 2.76
C THR A 602 -2.09 -33.79 3.05
N TRP A 603 -3.00 -34.31 2.21
CA TRP A 603 -3.54 -35.65 2.35
C TRP A 603 -2.70 -36.65 1.56
N ASP A 604 -2.28 -37.74 2.21
CA ASP A 604 -1.71 -38.91 1.55
C ASP A 604 -2.83 -39.94 1.24
N PRO A 605 -3.14 -40.21 -0.04
CA PRO A 605 -4.22 -41.12 -0.40
C PRO A 605 -3.86 -42.60 -0.24
N ASP A 606 -2.57 -42.95 -0.26
CA ASP A 606 -2.09 -44.33 -0.26
C ASP A 606 -2.05 -44.89 1.17
N VAL A 607 -1.64 -44.04 2.13
CA VAL A 607 -1.56 -44.38 3.57
C VAL A 607 -2.77 -43.83 4.36
N GLN A 608 -3.63 -43.01 3.73
CA GLN A 608 -4.84 -42.40 4.31
C GLN A 608 -4.58 -41.58 5.59
N VAL A 609 -3.56 -40.73 5.53
CA VAL A 609 -3.05 -39.94 6.66
C VAL A 609 -2.74 -38.50 6.22
N TRP A 610 -2.89 -37.54 7.12
CA TRP A 610 -2.43 -36.17 6.90
C TRP A 610 -0.92 -36.06 7.12
N LYS A 611 -0.18 -35.51 6.16
CA LYS A 611 1.25 -35.23 6.32
C LYS A 611 1.46 -33.74 6.58
N CYS A 612 2.06 -33.42 7.73
CA CYS A 612 2.36 -32.04 8.12
C CYS A 612 3.41 -31.43 7.20
N MET A 613 3.08 -30.30 6.56
CA MET A 613 3.98 -29.56 5.67
C MET A 613 4.73 -28.45 6.40
N ARG A 614 4.06 -27.68 7.26
CA ARG A 614 4.65 -26.56 8.03
C ARG A 614 3.74 -26.06 9.15
N ILE A 615 4.30 -25.23 10.03
CA ILE A 615 3.55 -24.42 11.01
C ILE A 615 3.07 -23.12 10.34
N ARG A 616 1.85 -22.67 10.68
CA ARG A 616 1.20 -21.45 10.18
C ARG A 616 1.22 -20.34 11.22
N THR A 617 2.36 -19.68 11.39
CA THR A 617 2.51 -18.51 12.29
C THR A 617 1.76 -17.27 11.80
N ASP A 618 1.35 -17.24 10.53
CA ASP A 618 0.50 -16.21 9.91
C ASP A 618 -0.98 -16.29 10.34
N LYS A 619 -1.41 -17.41 10.97
CA LYS A 619 -2.82 -17.66 11.31
C LYS A 619 -3.07 -17.65 12.80
N SER A 620 -4.20 -17.07 13.18
CA SER A 620 -4.79 -17.15 14.52
C SER A 620 -5.88 -18.24 14.63
N THR A 621 -6.40 -18.73 13.51
CA THR A 621 -7.46 -19.75 13.47
C THR A 621 -7.19 -20.81 12.39
N PRO A 622 -7.53 -22.09 12.62
CA PRO A 622 -7.51 -23.10 11.58
C PRO A 622 -8.60 -22.84 10.52
N ASN A 623 -8.68 -23.71 9.51
CA ASN A 623 -9.70 -23.64 8.47
C ASN A 623 -11.11 -23.89 9.05
N ASP A 624 -12.11 -23.22 8.47
CA ASP A 624 -13.51 -23.58 8.69
C ASP A 624 -13.84 -24.92 8.00
N ILE A 625 -14.76 -25.68 8.60
CA ILE A 625 -15.23 -26.98 8.12
C ILE A 625 -15.71 -26.96 6.66
N ASN A 626 -16.21 -25.83 6.16
CA ASN A 626 -16.64 -25.70 4.76
C ASN A 626 -15.46 -25.56 3.81
N THR A 627 -14.33 -25.00 4.27
CA THR A 627 -13.06 -25.05 3.55
C THR A 627 -12.52 -26.48 3.54
N TYR A 628 -12.51 -27.17 4.69
CA TYR A 628 -12.14 -28.59 4.76
C TYR A 628 -12.99 -29.46 3.80
N ARG A 629 -14.33 -29.33 3.82
CA ARG A 629 -15.24 -30.05 2.91
C ARG A 629 -14.92 -29.78 1.43
N LYS A 630 -14.56 -28.54 1.07
CA LYS A 630 -14.18 -28.17 -0.31
C LYS A 630 -12.83 -28.74 -0.73
N VAL A 631 -11.84 -28.75 0.18
CA VAL A 631 -10.53 -29.38 -0.08
C VAL A 631 -10.67 -30.90 -0.19
N MET A 632 -11.43 -31.54 0.70
CA MET A 632 -11.70 -32.98 0.64
C MET A 632 -12.49 -33.39 -0.62
N ARG A 633 -13.41 -32.56 -1.12
CA ARG A 633 -13.99 -32.77 -2.46
C ARG A 633 -12.89 -32.74 -3.53
N SER A 634 -12.08 -31.67 -3.58
CA SER A 634 -10.99 -31.55 -4.56
C SER A 634 -9.94 -32.66 -4.51
N ILE A 635 -9.75 -33.32 -3.35
CA ILE A 635 -8.90 -34.50 -3.17
C ILE A 635 -9.61 -35.76 -3.71
N ARG A 636 -10.90 -35.96 -3.42
CA ARG A 636 -11.70 -37.10 -3.87
C ARG A 636 -11.95 -37.11 -5.37
N ASP A 637 -12.21 -35.94 -5.95
CA ASP A 637 -12.40 -35.76 -7.40
C ASP A 637 -11.10 -36.06 -8.18
N ASN A 638 -9.94 -35.98 -7.49
CA ASN A 638 -8.60 -36.33 -7.95
C ASN A 638 -8.30 -36.01 -9.42
N ILE A 639 -8.62 -34.78 -9.85
CA ILE A 639 -8.30 -34.31 -11.21
C ILE A 639 -6.78 -34.13 -11.30
N THR A 640 -6.08 -35.18 -11.72
CA THR A 640 -4.63 -35.17 -11.90
C THR A 640 -4.22 -34.29 -13.09
N GLU A 641 -2.92 -34.04 -13.24
CA GLU A 641 -2.40 -33.38 -14.45
C GLU A 641 -2.80 -34.14 -15.73
N GLU A 642 -2.77 -35.46 -15.69
CA GLU A 642 -3.07 -36.33 -16.83
C GLU A 642 -4.56 -36.27 -17.20
N VAL A 643 -5.46 -36.36 -16.20
CA VAL A 643 -6.92 -36.21 -16.41
C VAL A 643 -7.23 -34.85 -17.00
N LEU A 644 -6.67 -33.77 -16.43
CA LEU A 644 -6.86 -32.41 -16.93
C LEU A 644 -6.34 -32.22 -18.37
N LEU A 645 -5.19 -32.79 -18.71
CA LEU A 645 -4.61 -32.70 -20.04
C LEU A 645 -5.36 -33.53 -21.10
N ASN A 646 -5.91 -34.68 -20.72
CA ASN A 646 -6.75 -35.49 -21.62
C ASN A 646 -8.08 -34.79 -21.89
N GLU A 647 -8.72 -34.25 -20.86
CA GLU A 647 -9.95 -33.46 -20.99
C GLU A 647 -9.74 -32.20 -21.85
N ILE A 648 -8.65 -31.47 -21.63
CA ILE A 648 -8.29 -30.32 -22.46
C ILE A 648 -8.05 -30.71 -23.93
N GLN A 649 -7.49 -31.90 -24.20
CA GLN A 649 -7.28 -32.37 -25.59
C GLN A 649 -8.59 -32.63 -26.34
N GLU A 650 -9.65 -33.07 -25.67
CA GLU A 650 -10.97 -33.20 -26.30
C GLU A 650 -11.70 -31.84 -26.38
N ILE A 651 -11.58 -31.00 -25.35
CA ILE A 651 -12.14 -29.62 -25.34
C ILE A 651 -11.65 -28.81 -26.55
N ILE A 652 -10.35 -28.84 -26.87
CA ILE A 652 -9.80 -28.03 -27.97
C ILE A 652 -10.19 -28.52 -29.37
N ARG A 653 -10.76 -29.73 -29.49
CA ARG A 653 -11.31 -30.27 -30.76
C ARG A 653 -12.75 -29.80 -31.02
N LEU A 654 -13.46 -29.31 -30.00
CA LEU A 654 -14.81 -28.77 -30.17
C LEU A 654 -14.78 -27.61 -31.18
N PRO A 655 -15.77 -27.47 -32.10
CA PRO A 655 -15.74 -26.47 -33.18
C PRO A 655 -15.47 -25.04 -32.69
N MET A 656 -16.06 -24.70 -31.54
CA MET A 656 -15.80 -23.47 -30.77
C MET A 656 -14.30 -23.18 -30.61
N TYR A 657 -13.54 -24.06 -29.95
CA TYR A 657 -12.10 -23.87 -29.78
C TYR A 657 -11.33 -24.01 -31.09
N ALA A 658 -11.69 -24.97 -31.94
CA ALA A 658 -11.00 -25.21 -33.20
C ALA A 658 -11.00 -23.97 -34.11
N ASP A 659 -12.14 -23.30 -34.29
CA ASP A 659 -12.25 -22.10 -35.12
C ASP A 659 -11.59 -20.87 -34.49
N ARG A 660 -11.60 -20.73 -33.16
CA ARG A 660 -10.86 -19.65 -32.51
C ARG A 660 -9.36 -19.83 -32.61
N ILE A 661 -8.84 -21.05 -32.39
CA ILE A 661 -7.43 -21.40 -32.61
C ILE A 661 -7.03 -21.14 -34.07
N ARG A 662 -7.91 -21.47 -35.03
CA ARG A 662 -7.72 -21.20 -36.48
C ARG A 662 -7.59 -19.70 -36.76
N ASN A 663 -8.42 -18.87 -36.14
CA ASN A 663 -8.45 -17.42 -36.33
C ASN A 663 -7.27 -16.72 -35.63
N ASP A 664 -6.95 -17.08 -34.39
CA ASP A 664 -5.79 -16.54 -33.66
C ASP A 664 -4.47 -16.94 -34.35
N SER A 665 -4.38 -18.15 -34.91
CA SER A 665 -3.23 -18.59 -35.72
C SER A 665 -3.08 -17.76 -37.00
N LYS A 666 -4.18 -17.46 -37.72
CA LYS A 666 -4.16 -16.54 -38.86
C LYS A 666 -3.71 -15.13 -38.43
N ALA A 667 -4.25 -14.61 -37.33
CA ALA A 667 -3.86 -13.32 -36.78
C ALA A 667 -2.37 -13.26 -36.41
N HIS A 668 -1.81 -14.33 -35.83
CA HIS A 668 -0.37 -14.46 -35.59
C HIS A 668 0.47 -14.61 -36.86
N LEU A 669 -0.03 -15.24 -37.93
CA LEU A 669 0.67 -15.28 -39.23
C LEU A 669 0.73 -13.88 -39.88
N HIS A 670 -0.35 -13.11 -39.83
CA HIS A 670 -0.34 -11.71 -40.29
C HIS A 670 0.54 -10.81 -39.40
N THR A 671 0.46 -10.96 -38.08
CA THR A 671 1.25 -10.17 -37.11
C THR A 671 2.74 -10.51 -37.15
N SER A 672 3.11 -11.77 -37.37
CA SER A 672 4.50 -12.19 -37.56
C SER A 672 5.05 -11.76 -38.93
N SER A 673 4.21 -11.65 -39.97
CA SER A 673 4.58 -11.03 -41.24
C SER A 673 4.84 -9.53 -41.09
N ALA A 674 4.02 -8.81 -40.32
CA ALA A 674 4.24 -7.41 -39.98
C ALA A 674 5.51 -7.22 -39.12
N ARG A 675 5.71 -8.04 -38.08
CA ARG A 675 6.94 -8.04 -37.26
C ARG A 675 8.18 -8.39 -38.09
N ARG A 676 8.12 -9.36 -39.02
CA ARG A 676 9.25 -9.68 -39.92
C ARG A 676 9.63 -8.49 -40.81
N ARG A 677 8.66 -7.70 -41.30
CA ARG A 677 8.96 -6.46 -42.03
C ARG A 677 9.67 -5.42 -41.14
N PHE A 678 9.19 -5.21 -39.91
CA PHE A 678 9.87 -4.33 -38.94
C PHE A 678 11.30 -4.81 -38.59
N TRP A 679 11.48 -6.10 -38.32
CA TRP A 679 12.77 -6.67 -37.92
C TRP A 679 13.79 -6.73 -39.08
N LEU A 680 13.32 -6.88 -40.33
CA LEU A 680 14.15 -6.71 -41.51
C LEU A 680 14.58 -5.25 -41.71
N VAL A 681 13.71 -4.28 -41.42
CA VAL A 681 14.09 -2.86 -41.40
C VAL A 681 15.17 -2.62 -40.33
N GLU A 682 14.96 -3.04 -39.08
CA GLU A 682 15.97 -2.89 -38.01
C GLU A 682 17.33 -3.51 -38.39
N LYS A 683 17.35 -4.72 -38.98
CA LYS A 683 18.60 -5.33 -39.45
C LYS A 683 19.23 -4.64 -40.66
N SER A 684 18.45 -4.17 -41.65
CA SER A 684 19.02 -3.42 -42.78
C SER A 684 19.65 -2.11 -42.33
N TRP A 685 19.04 -1.39 -41.39
CA TRP A 685 19.62 -0.17 -40.82
C TRP A 685 20.87 -0.47 -39.96
N GLY A 686 20.87 -1.56 -39.19
CA GLY A 686 22.04 -1.98 -38.42
C GLY A 686 23.24 -2.41 -39.28
N ILE A 687 23.01 -3.05 -40.44
CA ILE A 687 24.09 -3.54 -41.31
C ILE A 687 24.70 -2.41 -42.15
N TYR A 688 23.91 -1.46 -42.65
CA TYR A 688 24.42 -0.35 -43.47
C TYR A 688 25.38 0.61 -42.73
N ILE A 689 25.29 0.70 -41.40
CA ILE A 689 26.15 1.56 -40.58
C ILE A 689 27.56 0.95 -40.37
N VAL A 690 27.73 -0.36 -40.56
CA VAL A 690 29.03 -1.05 -40.35
C VAL A 690 29.98 -0.93 -41.55
N TYR A 691 29.46 -0.59 -42.74
CA TYR A 691 30.18 -0.75 -44.01
C TYR A 691 30.58 0.54 -44.77
N LEU A 692 30.27 1.73 -44.23
CA LEU A 692 30.65 3.00 -44.86
C LEU A 692 31.46 3.89 -43.91
N GLY A 693 32.69 4.21 -44.31
CA GLY A 693 33.58 5.10 -43.58
C GLY A 693 33.07 6.54 -43.51
N VAL A 694 33.52 7.27 -42.49
CA VAL A 694 32.98 8.56 -42.02
C VAL A 694 32.80 9.63 -43.12
N ASN A 695 33.61 9.61 -44.18
CA ASN A 695 33.58 10.63 -45.23
C ASN A 695 32.40 10.54 -46.22
N GLU A 696 31.72 9.40 -46.37
CA GLU A 696 30.55 9.29 -47.27
C GLU A 696 29.26 9.85 -46.64
N ILE A 697 29.18 9.87 -45.31
CA ILE A 697 27.99 10.34 -44.56
C ILE A 697 27.65 11.81 -44.89
N PHE A 698 28.67 12.65 -45.11
CA PHE A 698 28.47 14.06 -45.47
C PHE A 698 27.83 14.26 -46.85
N ARG A 699 28.10 13.40 -47.83
CA ARG A 699 27.44 13.47 -49.16
C ARG A 699 25.96 13.10 -49.08
N TYR A 700 25.63 12.08 -48.30
CA TYR A 700 24.26 11.62 -48.14
C TYR A 700 23.34 12.65 -47.47
N PHE A 701 23.90 13.52 -46.61
CA PHE A 701 23.13 14.57 -45.93
C PHE A 701 22.64 15.67 -46.89
N VAL A 702 23.46 16.04 -47.89
CA VAL A 702 23.12 17.08 -48.88
C VAL A 702 21.97 16.62 -49.80
N ILE A 703 22.05 15.39 -50.32
CA ILE A 703 21.01 14.82 -51.22
C ILE A 703 19.64 14.75 -50.52
N ARG A 704 19.62 14.53 -49.20
CA ARG A 704 18.39 14.37 -48.42
C ARG A 704 17.60 15.67 -48.23
N GLN A 705 18.23 16.85 -48.30
CA GLN A 705 17.49 18.12 -48.31
C GLN A 705 16.73 18.32 -49.63
N SER A 706 17.33 18.00 -50.78
CA SER A 706 16.70 18.16 -52.09
C SER A 706 15.44 17.30 -52.26
N PHE A 707 15.45 16.06 -51.74
CA PHE A 707 14.28 15.18 -51.78
C PHE A 707 13.12 15.65 -50.88
N PHE A 708 13.40 16.35 -49.78
CA PHE A 708 12.35 16.85 -48.88
C PHE A 708 11.58 18.04 -49.46
N LEU A 709 12.21 18.84 -50.35
CA LEU A 709 11.51 19.91 -51.07
C LEU A 709 10.54 19.37 -52.13
N PHE A 710 10.91 18.29 -52.83
CA PHE A 710 10.11 17.77 -53.94
C PHE A 710 8.79 17.11 -53.48
N PHE A 711 8.76 16.56 -52.27
CA PHE A 711 7.57 15.92 -51.70
C PHE A 711 6.50 16.90 -51.18
N PHE A 712 6.83 18.20 -51.09
CA PHE A 712 5.92 19.28 -50.67
C PHE A 712 5.29 20.05 -51.85
N LEU A 713 5.49 19.55 -53.09
CA LEU A 713 5.00 20.15 -54.33
C LEU A 713 4.04 19.24 -55.12
N ILE A 714 3.70 18.07 -54.57
CA ILE A 714 2.76 17.08 -55.14
C ILE A 714 1.80 16.56 -54.02
N LEU A 715 1.35 17.48 -53.17
CA LEU A 715 0.28 17.36 -52.16
C LEU A 715 -0.39 18.73 -51.99
#